data_AF-A0A3N5IL31-F1
#
_entry.id   AF-A0A3N5IL31-F1
#
_cell.length_a   1.000
_cell.length_b   1.000
_cell.length_c   1.000
_cell.angle_alpha   90.00
_cell.angle_beta   90.00
_cell.angle_gamma   90.00
#
_symmetry.space_group_name_H-M   'P 1'
#
loop_
_entity.id
_entity.type
_entity.pdbx_description
1 polymer ?
#
loop_
_entity_poly.entity_id
_entity_poly.type
_entity_poly.pdbx_seq_one_letter_code
_entity_poly.pdbx_strand_id
1 'polypeptide(L)'
;MPRTSIATSSATSRLSSSPACPRCWPASTRSTPWPATARASWPVTIPRWPSGSSRSSPGSCRSPEGGMTVDPAWFGDDEGTLPLGAPFRPGLDPLPPRQHAWAVIKDRFGRPAHGEPRTALHRVTIPVPSPGPQEAIGYVLYAGLTYNTMFAARGVPISVFDLHDCDRHVPGSGAVVMVAALGSETAREGRLKTGELRVLYPGVSDLLSPRAGEDPMHADFKIQGYETPDGSFCQFVRCQAPQLLAHSERLTLPEGSSYMLDLETVYKALFDVARVGVGERVFVEGAAGGTGLYAVACAVLRGAQVTGLVSTEDKGRLVLGRGARAFVNRKDPSVAGAFTPVPRERAARAAWVATGRKLLDRVRDANGGAPIDVVVSSVGRDLFPRMVELLGPGGRLVFYGATSGYTLTFLGRPGAAPAADMLQRARLRPAHGVLVYWRGPGDAVGADAVTTALRAGARVVVATRSDADAAAVQAAHRVRGVVSLETLARGGGLHWPDGMPDYDADADGYRAYQDATLKPFGLAVGRLLAAPDNPRGYPDLVVERAGQDTLGVSTFLARPFTGVVVYLEDTTDDRLSFYAPNVWMHQKRVLFPDFAILGSHLSNAHQAEEVVRLLDGGALAVHPPGVHPWDELAGAHQAMHENRHAGTLTVRVGATAALDGVRAARQVYEAWGSRFVDGRAVRVRIDPVRPGRPECVALVTIDVPPANTLSGATLDDLERALDTLEAEPHLGAVVLTGGGSLFVAGADIRQLRAFADAGEIEALAARAQRLFGRVARSAAPVIAAVDGYALGGGNELQMACAYRIASRRAELGQPEINLHVIPGFGGTQMLPRLAARRARTGGGHMFSLLIDALAVLLDGRRRSAERKLALGVVDEVAPADALAHALGVARRIALGEFTGALWSPITESGTLAFPNVERDPEIQRLLAHHVAVPRAAPASAILDLVRLGFTQGVAAGLAAEAREFGRLVASDDGRAGLDRFLARRSWPLPLRHDDR
;
A
#
# COMPACT_ATOMS: atom_id res chain seq x y z
N MET A 1 15.25 -32.58 -31.63
CA MET A 1 15.79 -32.06 -32.90
C MET A 1 15.01 -32.69 -34.05
N PRO A 2 14.99 -32.15 -35.28
CA PRO A 2 15.26 -30.77 -35.75
C PRO A 2 13.93 -29.95 -35.81
N ARG A 3 13.85 -28.61 -35.85
CA ARG A 3 14.37 -27.57 -36.77
C ARG A 3 13.79 -27.58 -38.21
N THR A 4 12.97 -26.57 -38.50
CA THR A 4 12.84 -25.86 -39.80
C THR A 4 12.45 -24.39 -39.53
N SER A 5 12.57 -23.51 -40.54
CA SER A 5 12.57 -22.04 -40.39
C SER A 5 12.27 -21.33 -41.73
N ILE A 6 12.39 -19.98 -41.79
CA ILE A 6 12.22 -19.06 -42.97
C ILE A 6 10.75 -18.63 -43.14
N ALA A 7 10.36 -17.36 -42.90
CA ALA A 7 10.55 -16.09 -43.66
C ALA A 7 9.72 -16.04 -44.97
N THR A 8 9.32 -14.91 -45.57
CA THR A 8 9.74 -13.48 -45.51
C THR A 8 8.52 -12.58 -45.15
N SER A 9 8.32 -11.28 -45.45
CA SER A 9 8.94 -10.23 -46.31
C SER A 9 8.64 -8.80 -45.79
N SER A 10 8.88 -7.74 -46.58
CA SER A 10 8.61 -6.32 -46.26
C SER A 10 8.44 -5.46 -47.53
N ALA A 11 7.64 -4.36 -47.49
CA ALA A 11 7.75 -3.23 -48.44
C ALA A 11 6.89 -1.97 -48.09
N THR A 12 7.57 -0.81 -47.90
CA THR A 12 7.22 0.56 -48.39
C THR A 12 5.90 1.30 -48.05
N SER A 13 5.83 2.65 -47.94
CA SER A 13 6.85 3.72 -47.73
C SER A 13 6.26 5.15 -47.62
N ARG A 14 6.98 6.09 -46.95
CA ARG A 14 6.99 7.58 -47.15
C ARG A 14 5.69 8.35 -46.75
N LEU A 15 5.66 9.64 -46.36
CA LEU A 15 6.62 10.76 -46.07
C LEU A 15 6.36 11.28 -44.61
N SER A 16 7.08 12.21 -43.95
CA SER A 16 7.71 13.47 -44.43
C SER A 16 8.83 14.06 -43.52
N SER A 17 9.42 15.15 -44.03
CA SER A 17 10.49 16.07 -43.57
C SER A 17 10.88 16.20 -42.06
N SER A 18 12.20 16.29 -41.84
CA SER A 18 12.88 16.92 -40.68
C SER A 18 13.46 18.30 -41.10
N PRO A 19 13.87 19.20 -40.18
CA PRO A 19 15.25 19.21 -39.66
C PRO A 19 15.29 19.43 -38.11
N ALA A 20 16.42 19.44 -37.38
CA ALA A 20 17.85 19.38 -37.73
C ALA A 20 18.66 18.48 -36.76
N CYS A 21 19.95 18.27 -37.08
CA CYS A 21 20.94 17.48 -36.32
C CYS A 21 22.01 18.43 -35.69
N PRO A 22 23.16 18.01 -35.11
CA PRO A 22 23.62 16.65 -34.74
C PRO A 22 24.33 16.52 -33.35
N ARG A 23 24.51 15.27 -32.89
CA ARG A 23 25.86 14.70 -32.62
C ARG A 23 25.75 13.18 -32.39
N CYS A 24 26.69 12.43 -32.95
CA CYS A 24 26.73 10.97 -32.91
C CYS A 24 27.97 10.49 -32.11
N TRP A 25 27.96 9.25 -31.63
CA TRP A 25 28.76 8.13 -32.21
C TRP A 25 28.29 6.79 -31.56
N PRO A 26 28.63 5.60 -32.11
CA PRO A 26 27.74 4.43 -32.04
C PRO A 26 28.06 3.41 -30.94
N ALA A 27 27.09 2.53 -30.69
CA ALA A 27 27.30 1.31 -29.93
C ALA A 27 28.10 0.26 -30.74
N SER A 28 29.00 -0.48 -30.09
CA SER A 28 29.70 -1.62 -30.66
C SER A 28 29.72 -2.79 -29.68
N THR A 29 29.23 -3.96 -30.12
CA THR A 29 29.25 -5.19 -29.32
C THR A 29 30.59 -5.93 -29.42
N ARG A 30 31.22 -6.22 -28.27
CA ARG A 30 32.11 -7.37 -28.07
C ARG A 30 32.43 -7.60 -26.59
N SER A 31 32.69 -8.85 -26.23
CA SER A 31 32.84 -9.34 -24.86
C SER A 31 34.27 -9.84 -24.58
N THR A 32 34.92 -9.30 -23.56
CA THR A 32 36.03 -9.94 -22.82
C THR A 32 36.17 -9.29 -21.42
N PRO A 33 36.74 -9.98 -20.42
CA PRO A 33 36.59 -9.61 -19.00
C PRO A 33 37.56 -8.52 -18.53
N TRP A 34 37.16 -7.81 -17.47
CA TRP A 34 38.03 -6.90 -16.72
C TRP A 34 38.93 -7.67 -15.73
N PRO A 35 40.19 -7.24 -15.51
CA PRO A 35 41.10 -7.84 -14.54
C PRO A 35 40.80 -7.39 -13.10
N ALA A 36 41.32 -8.15 -12.14
CA ALA A 36 41.22 -7.84 -10.71
C ALA A 36 42.38 -6.94 -10.21
N THR A 37 42.30 -6.59 -8.93
CA THR A 37 43.30 -5.92 -8.06
C THR A 37 43.66 -4.46 -8.35
N ALA A 38 43.06 -3.57 -7.55
CA ALA A 38 43.69 -2.34 -7.06
C ALA A 38 43.47 -2.25 -5.54
N ARG A 39 44.53 -2.31 -4.74
CA ARG A 39 44.47 -2.01 -3.29
C ARG A 39 44.72 -0.52 -3.09
N ALA A 40 43.83 0.17 -2.39
CA ALA A 40 44.04 1.54 -1.93
C ALA A 40 43.76 1.64 -0.43
N SER A 41 44.82 1.70 0.38
CA SER A 41 44.76 1.84 1.83
C SER A 41 44.77 3.30 2.24
N TRP A 42 43.76 3.75 2.98
CA TRP A 42 43.73 5.07 3.63
C TRP A 42 43.63 4.91 5.15
N PRO A 43 44.56 5.46 5.95
CA PRO A 43 44.45 5.46 7.40
C PRO A 43 43.55 6.61 7.88
N VAL A 44 42.53 6.31 8.69
CA VAL A 44 41.71 7.32 9.38
C VAL A 44 41.82 7.10 10.88
N THR A 45 42.59 7.95 11.56
CA THR A 45 42.76 7.92 13.01
C THR A 45 41.63 8.71 13.67
N ILE A 46 40.83 8.07 14.53
CA ILE A 46 39.79 8.73 15.33
C ILE A 46 40.31 8.90 16.78
N PRO A 47 40.24 10.11 17.37
CA PRO A 47 40.79 10.36 18.70
C PRO A 47 39.92 9.77 19.82
N ARG A 48 40.56 9.19 20.84
CA ARG A 48 39.91 8.80 22.09
C ARG A 48 39.64 10.02 22.97
N TRP A 49 38.43 10.14 23.50
CA TRP A 49 38.11 11.10 24.56
C TRP A 49 38.33 10.47 25.94
N PRO A 50 39.04 11.11 26.88
CA PRO A 50 39.22 10.63 28.24
C PRO A 50 37.99 10.94 29.12
N SER A 51 37.67 10.04 30.04
CA SER A 51 36.65 10.27 31.07
C SER A 51 37.22 11.07 32.24
N GLY A 52 36.45 12.05 32.75
CA GLY A 52 36.82 12.85 33.91
C GLY A 52 35.60 13.54 34.51
N SER A 53 35.48 13.49 35.85
CA SER A 53 34.34 14.03 36.59
C SER A 53 34.75 15.18 37.51
N SER A 54 34.01 16.28 37.48
CA SER A 54 34.03 17.31 38.51
C SER A 54 32.68 18.05 38.55
N ARG A 55 32.39 18.72 39.68
CA ARG A 55 31.18 19.55 39.87
C ARG A 55 31.59 21.00 40.05
N SER A 56 30.88 21.93 39.43
CA SER A 56 30.88 23.35 39.81
C SER A 56 29.53 24.01 39.49
N SER A 57 29.23 25.10 40.19
CA SER A 57 27.89 25.72 40.32
C SER A 57 27.58 26.71 39.17
N PRO A 58 26.33 27.19 39.00
CA PRO A 58 25.89 27.78 37.74
C PRO A 58 26.31 29.25 37.55
N GLY A 59 26.73 29.60 36.33
CA GLY A 59 26.97 30.98 35.91
C GLY A 59 26.98 31.11 34.38
N SER A 60 26.13 32.00 33.86
CA SER A 60 26.05 32.48 32.46
C SER A 60 26.37 31.48 31.34
N CYS A 61 25.35 30.94 30.66
CA CYS A 61 25.53 30.20 29.42
C CYS A 61 26.20 31.08 28.33
N ARG A 62 27.45 30.78 28.00
CA ARG A 62 28.05 31.11 26.69
C ARG A 62 28.09 29.84 25.85
N SER A 63 27.61 29.94 24.62
CA SER A 63 27.53 28.80 23.69
C SER A 63 28.92 28.27 23.33
N PRO A 64 29.15 26.95 23.29
CA PRO A 64 30.35 26.39 22.69
C PRO A 64 30.33 26.61 21.17
N GLU A 65 31.34 27.27 20.62
CA GLU A 65 31.48 27.48 19.18
C GLU A 65 31.92 26.17 18.50
N GLY A 66 30.96 25.46 17.92
CA GLY A 66 31.17 24.16 17.26
C GLY A 66 29.95 23.70 16.44
N GLY A 67 29.20 24.65 15.87
CA GLY A 67 27.93 24.38 15.20
C GLY A 67 28.09 23.57 13.90
N MET A 68 27.21 22.59 13.71
CA MET A 68 27.04 21.88 12.44
C MET A 68 26.67 22.88 11.33
N THR A 69 27.54 23.01 10.33
CA THR A 69 27.26 23.79 9.11
C THR A 69 26.41 22.97 8.15
N VAL A 70 25.11 22.89 8.46
CA VAL A 70 24.06 22.42 7.55
C VAL A 70 23.96 23.40 6.37
N ASP A 71 23.59 22.90 5.18
CA ASP A 71 23.33 23.75 4.01
C ASP A 71 22.08 24.64 4.24
N PRO A 72 22.19 25.98 4.14
CA PRO A 72 21.04 26.89 4.21
C PRO A 72 19.92 26.59 3.21
N ALA A 73 20.19 25.93 2.08
CA ALA A 73 19.20 25.63 1.04
C ALA A 73 18.02 24.75 1.53
N TRP A 74 18.21 23.98 2.61
CA TRP A 74 17.13 23.23 3.26
C TRP A 74 16.15 24.11 4.04
N PHE A 75 16.59 25.30 4.45
CA PHE A 75 15.84 26.30 5.22
C PHE A 75 15.47 27.51 4.34
N GLY A 76 15.05 27.24 3.10
CA GLY A 76 14.45 28.28 2.26
C GLY A 76 13.11 28.76 2.83
N ASP A 77 12.76 30.01 2.52
CA ASP A 77 11.51 30.66 2.92
C ASP A 77 10.27 29.83 2.57
N ASP A 78 9.15 30.12 3.23
CA ASP A 78 7.84 29.45 3.04
C ASP A 78 7.19 29.75 1.66
N GLU A 79 7.95 30.26 0.69
CA GLU A 79 7.47 30.55 -0.65
C GLU A 79 7.10 29.26 -1.40
N GLY A 80 5.84 29.18 -1.82
CA GLY A 80 5.31 28.03 -2.54
C GLY A 80 5.05 26.79 -1.67
N THR A 81 5.00 26.92 -0.34
CA THR A 81 4.43 25.90 0.54
C THR A 81 2.93 26.14 0.77
N LEU A 82 2.27 25.16 1.39
CA LEU A 82 0.97 25.35 2.03
C LEU A 82 1.22 25.55 3.54
N PRO A 83 0.61 26.53 4.24
CA PRO A 83 0.79 26.67 5.68
C PRO A 83 0.35 25.42 6.46
N LEU A 84 1.03 25.14 7.57
CA LEU A 84 0.70 24.01 8.44
C LEU A 84 -0.72 24.12 9.00
N GLY A 85 -1.44 22.99 9.04
CA GLY A 85 -2.86 22.96 9.44
C GLY A 85 -3.86 23.59 8.47
N ALA A 86 -3.43 24.12 7.30
CA ALA A 86 -4.34 24.74 6.35
C ALA A 86 -5.26 23.73 5.63
N PRO A 87 -6.45 24.16 5.18
CA PRO A 87 -7.29 23.38 4.28
C PRO A 87 -6.59 23.02 2.96
N PHE A 88 -6.78 21.77 2.52
CA PHE A 88 -6.41 21.32 1.17
C PHE A 88 -7.50 20.39 0.66
N ARG A 89 -8.32 20.83 -0.31
CA ARG A 89 -9.43 20.06 -0.88
C ARG A 89 -8.95 19.32 -2.13
N PRO A 90 -8.72 17.99 -2.08
CA PRO A 90 -8.10 17.28 -3.19
C PRO A 90 -8.83 17.43 -4.52
N GLY A 91 -8.06 17.62 -5.60
CA GLY A 91 -8.56 17.89 -6.94
C GLY A 91 -8.98 19.34 -7.18
N LEU A 92 -9.53 20.03 -6.17
CA LEU A 92 -9.87 21.46 -6.28
C LEU A 92 -8.63 22.33 -6.03
N ASP A 93 -8.00 22.17 -4.86
CA ASP A 93 -6.79 22.89 -4.50
C ASP A 93 -5.57 22.25 -5.20
N PRO A 94 -4.73 23.03 -5.90
CA PRO A 94 -3.54 22.48 -6.58
C PRO A 94 -2.48 22.04 -5.57
N LEU A 95 -1.73 20.98 -5.89
CA LEU A 95 -0.55 20.61 -5.11
C LEU A 95 0.45 21.78 -5.11
N PRO A 96 0.95 22.22 -3.94
CA PRO A 96 1.97 23.26 -3.88
C PRO A 96 3.31 22.73 -4.43
N PRO A 97 4.19 23.57 -5.00
CA PRO A 97 5.48 23.13 -5.49
C PRO A 97 6.42 22.66 -4.37
N ARG A 98 6.26 23.19 -3.15
CA ARG A 98 7.06 22.86 -1.96
C ARG A 98 6.17 22.49 -0.77
N GLN A 99 6.76 21.89 0.24
CA GLN A 99 6.12 21.46 1.48
C GLN A 99 7.10 21.48 2.65
N HIS A 100 6.58 21.61 3.85
CA HIS A 100 7.31 21.42 5.09
C HIS A 100 7.46 19.92 5.42
N ALA A 101 8.64 19.54 5.90
CA ALA A 101 8.94 18.20 6.40
C ALA A 101 9.88 18.27 7.63
N TRP A 102 9.91 17.19 8.41
CA TRP A 102 11.00 16.92 9.36
C TRP A 102 11.93 15.86 8.76
N ALA A 103 13.23 16.14 8.71
CA ALA A 103 14.22 15.26 8.10
C ALA A 103 15.50 15.14 8.93
N VAL A 104 16.15 13.98 8.82
CA VAL A 104 17.61 13.87 9.00
C VAL A 104 18.24 14.29 7.67
N ILE A 105 19.36 15.01 7.70
CA ILE A 105 20.01 15.58 6.50
C ILE A 105 21.52 15.34 6.55
N LYS A 106 22.20 15.43 5.41
CA LYS A 106 23.67 15.53 5.37
C LYS A 106 24.11 16.98 5.63
N ASP A 107 25.27 17.16 6.24
CA ASP A 107 25.93 18.46 6.32
C ASP A 107 26.55 18.87 4.97
N ARG A 108 27.11 20.09 4.88
CA ARG A 108 27.76 20.60 3.66
C ARG A 108 28.96 19.77 3.14
N PHE A 109 29.40 18.75 3.88
CA PHE A 109 30.47 17.84 3.51
C PHE A 109 29.95 16.44 3.16
N GLY A 110 28.63 16.26 3.02
CA GLY A 110 27.99 14.98 2.71
C GLY A 110 27.93 14.02 3.90
N ARG A 111 28.14 14.48 5.14
CA ARG A 111 28.15 13.63 6.34
C ARG A 111 26.76 13.64 6.99
N PRO A 112 26.13 12.48 7.25
CA PRO A 112 24.85 12.41 7.95
C PRO A 112 24.85 13.12 9.31
N ALA A 113 23.87 13.99 9.53
CA ALA A 113 23.64 14.72 10.79
C ALA A 113 22.97 13.82 11.86
N HIS A 114 23.56 12.66 12.13
CA HIS A 114 23.03 11.71 13.11
C HIS A 114 23.23 12.18 14.55
N GLY A 115 22.28 11.81 15.41
CA GLY A 115 22.29 12.16 16.83
C GLY A 115 20.96 11.86 17.50
N GLU A 116 20.77 12.42 18.69
CA GLU A 116 19.52 12.32 19.44
C GLU A 116 18.35 12.97 18.68
N PRO A 117 17.11 12.45 18.77
CA PRO A 117 15.96 12.95 18.01
C PRO A 117 15.76 14.47 18.07
N ARG A 118 16.01 15.11 19.23
CA ARG A 118 15.92 16.56 19.41
C ARG A 118 16.89 17.37 18.53
N THR A 119 18.02 16.80 18.13
CA THR A 119 19.10 17.50 17.40
C THR A 119 19.31 17.01 15.97
N ALA A 120 18.94 15.77 15.66
CA ALA A 120 19.11 15.15 14.34
C ALA A 120 17.89 15.30 13.42
N LEU A 121 16.72 15.63 13.98
CA LEU A 121 15.53 15.97 13.20
C LEU A 121 15.49 17.48 13.00
N HIS A 122 15.48 17.92 11.74
CA HIS A 122 15.42 19.32 11.34
C HIS A 122 14.14 19.60 10.54
N ARG A 123 13.48 20.74 10.78
CA ARG A 123 12.43 21.24 9.88
C ARG A 123 13.08 21.73 8.59
N VAL A 124 12.58 21.26 7.45
CA VAL A 124 13.12 21.56 6.11
C VAL A 124 12.00 21.79 5.10
N THR A 125 12.26 22.56 4.05
CA THR A 125 11.28 22.89 3.00
C THR A 125 11.66 22.18 1.69
N ILE A 126 10.97 21.10 1.35
CA ILE A 126 11.30 20.18 0.24
C ILE A 126 10.25 20.24 -0.89
N PRO A 127 10.54 19.77 -2.12
CA PRO A 127 9.52 19.65 -3.17
C PRO A 127 8.36 18.70 -2.79
N VAL A 128 7.17 18.93 -3.34
CA VAL A 128 6.10 17.93 -3.32
C VAL A 128 6.38 16.86 -4.38
N PRO A 129 6.38 15.56 -4.04
CA PRO A 129 6.59 14.50 -5.00
C PRO A 129 5.39 14.34 -5.95
N SER A 130 5.66 13.98 -7.21
CA SER A 130 4.64 13.50 -8.14
C SER A 130 4.43 11.98 -7.98
N PRO A 131 3.21 11.46 -8.14
CA PRO A 131 2.96 10.02 -8.07
C PRO A 131 3.39 9.33 -9.37
N GLY A 132 4.16 8.25 -9.26
CA GLY A 132 4.34 7.28 -10.33
C GLY A 132 3.06 6.47 -10.62
N PRO A 133 3.04 5.63 -11.66
CA PRO A 133 1.79 5.05 -12.18
C PRO A 133 1.01 4.19 -11.18
N GLN A 134 1.69 3.49 -10.27
CA GLN A 134 1.11 2.64 -9.22
C GLN A 134 1.12 3.32 -7.82
N GLU A 135 1.36 4.63 -7.77
CA GLU A 135 1.47 5.42 -6.55
C GLU A 135 0.31 6.41 -6.41
N ALA A 136 0.21 7.02 -5.22
CA ALA A 136 -0.70 8.10 -4.88
C ALA A 136 0.04 9.10 -3.99
N ILE A 137 -0.48 10.33 -3.92
CA ILE A 137 -0.06 11.34 -2.95
C ILE A 137 -1.14 11.45 -1.87
N GLY A 138 -0.76 11.43 -0.60
CA GLY A 138 -1.65 11.69 0.53
C GLY A 138 -1.29 13.01 1.22
N TYR A 139 -2.27 13.90 1.40
CA TYR A 139 -2.14 15.05 2.30
C TYR A 139 -2.25 14.55 3.74
N VAL A 140 -1.15 14.62 4.50
CA VAL A 140 -1.04 14.09 5.85
C VAL A 140 -1.79 15.00 6.83
N LEU A 141 -2.82 14.48 7.48
CA LEU A 141 -3.51 15.19 8.55
C LEU A 141 -2.78 14.97 9.88
N TYR A 142 -2.50 13.69 10.19
CA TYR A 142 -1.83 13.23 11.40
C TYR A 142 -0.81 12.15 11.06
N ALA A 143 0.35 12.13 11.72
CA ALA A 143 1.38 11.11 11.56
C ALA A 143 1.73 10.45 12.90
N GLY A 144 1.76 9.11 12.93
CA GLY A 144 2.11 8.34 14.13
C GLY A 144 3.61 8.40 14.43
N LEU A 145 3.99 8.50 15.71
CA LEU A 145 5.38 8.47 16.13
C LEU A 145 5.80 7.04 16.49
N THR A 146 6.91 6.58 15.90
CA THR A 146 7.32 5.17 15.88
C THR A 146 8.80 5.01 16.27
N TYR A 147 9.16 3.86 16.87
CA TYR A 147 10.52 3.62 17.39
C TYR A 147 11.61 3.64 16.30
N ASN A 148 11.28 3.28 15.06
CA ASN A 148 12.22 3.28 13.93
C ASN A 148 12.71 4.68 13.54
N THR A 149 11.93 5.75 13.80
CA THR A 149 12.41 7.14 13.67
C THR A 149 13.65 7.41 14.53
N MET A 150 13.75 6.78 15.71
CA MET A 150 14.91 6.96 16.59
C MET A 150 16.15 6.22 16.08
N PHE A 151 15.97 5.08 15.41
CA PHE A 151 17.05 4.40 14.71
C PHE A 151 17.53 5.22 13.49
N ALA A 152 16.60 5.81 12.73
CA ALA A 152 16.92 6.72 11.63
C ALA A 152 17.66 7.99 12.08
N ALA A 153 17.17 8.66 13.13
CA ALA A 153 17.79 9.86 13.69
C ALA A 153 19.21 9.58 14.19
N ARG A 154 19.41 8.47 14.92
CA ARG A 154 20.68 8.15 15.58
C ARG A 154 21.68 7.44 14.66
N GLY A 155 21.25 6.87 13.53
CA GLY A 155 22.11 6.10 12.63
C GLY A 155 22.59 4.78 13.23
N VAL A 156 21.76 4.15 14.08
CA VAL A 156 22.10 2.94 14.85
C VAL A 156 21.02 1.87 14.60
N PRO A 157 21.36 0.65 14.16
CA PRO A 157 22.71 0.10 13.96
C PRO A 157 23.44 0.56 12.68
N ILE A 158 22.74 1.18 11.74
CA ILE A 158 23.25 1.60 10.43
C ILE A 158 22.76 3.00 10.10
N SER A 159 23.47 3.72 9.20
CA SER A 159 22.92 4.95 8.67
C SER A 159 21.80 4.63 7.70
N VAL A 160 20.67 5.34 7.79
CA VAL A 160 19.63 5.27 6.76
C VAL A 160 20.12 5.80 5.41
N PHE A 161 21.20 6.60 5.39
CA PHE A 161 21.86 7.04 4.16
C PHE A 161 22.72 5.95 3.51
N ASP A 162 23.00 4.83 4.19
CA ASP A 162 23.59 3.64 3.57
C ASP A 162 22.56 2.87 2.71
N LEU A 163 21.27 3.23 2.80
CA LEU A 163 20.15 2.56 2.13
C LEU A 163 19.63 3.31 0.89
N HIS A 164 19.96 4.60 0.75
CA HIS A 164 19.50 5.44 -0.37
C HIS A 164 20.47 6.58 -0.69
N ASP A 165 20.62 6.90 -1.98
CA ASP A 165 21.52 7.95 -2.46
C ASP A 165 20.80 9.32 -2.48
N CYS A 166 20.40 9.80 -1.29
CA CYS A 166 19.75 11.10 -1.12
C CYS A 166 20.41 11.88 0.03
N ASP A 167 20.39 13.22 -0.04
CA ASP A 167 21.01 14.07 0.98
C ASP A 167 20.06 14.44 2.14
N ARG A 168 18.82 13.96 2.07
CA ARG A 168 17.81 13.98 3.13
C ARG A 168 17.21 12.60 3.36
N HIS A 169 16.67 12.39 4.55
CA HIS A 169 15.80 11.27 4.90
C HIS A 169 14.65 11.81 5.77
N VAL A 170 13.42 11.78 5.26
CA VAL A 170 12.20 12.13 6.00
C VAL A 170 11.70 10.86 6.70
N PRO A 171 11.68 10.80 8.05
CA PRO A 171 11.16 9.62 8.75
C PRO A 171 9.63 9.58 8.78
N GLY A 172 9.08 8.57 9.44
CA GLY A 172 7.66 8.44 9.76
C GLY A 172 7.01 7.30 9.00
N SER A 173 6.42 6.37 9.76
CA SER A 173 5.95 5.07 9.26
C SER A 173 4.50 4.80 9.64
N GLY A 174 3.65 5.80 9.46
CA GLY A 174 2.21 5.73 9.74
C GLY A 174 1.56 7.11 9.68
N ALA A 175 0.33 7.18 9.17
CA ALA A 175 -0.43 8.42 9.04
C ALA A 175 -1.93 8.18 8.79
N VAL A 176 -2.72 9.22 9.01
CA VAL A 176 -4.04 9.41 8.39
C VAL A 176 -3.93 10.51 7.35
N VAL A 177 -4.37 10.21 6.12
CA VAL A 177 -4.20 11.08 4.95
C VAL A 177 -5.52 11.30 4.22
N MET A 178 -5.66 12.47 3.59
CA MET A 178 -6.62 12.68 2.50
C MET A 178 -5.92 12.36 1.17
N VAL A 179 -6.51 11.52 0.33
CA VAL A 179 -5.93 11.18 -0.99
C VAL A 179 -5.90 12.43 -1.87
N ALA A 180 -4.71 12.96 -2.12
CA ALA A 180 -4.48 14.23 -2.79
C ALA A 180 -4.38 14.10 -4.33
N ALA A 181 -3.74 13.04 -4.81
CA ALA A 181 -3.61 12.73 -6.24
C ALA A 181 -3.33 11.23 -6.46
N LEU A 182 -3.60 10.72 -7.67
CA LEU A 182 -3.45 9.31 -8.05
C LEU A 182 -2.59 9.15 -9.33
N GLY A 183 -1.75 8.12 -9.36
CA GLY A 183 -1.09 7.63 -10.58
C GLY A 183 -2.08 6.96 -11.56
N SER A 184 -1.67 6.77 -12.81
CA SER A 184 -2.58 6.29 -13.88
C SER A 184 -3.13 4.88 -13.64
N GLU A 185 -2.34 3.98 -13.08
CA GLU A 185 -2.76 2.60 -12.82
C GLU A 185 -3.56 2.50 -11.53
N THR A 186 -3.25 3.34 -10.54
CA THR A 186 -4.06 3.49 -9.32
C THR A 186 -5.45 4.07 -9.61
N ALA A 187 -5.53 5.08 -10.49
CA ALA A 187 -6.82 5.58 -10.99
C ALA A 187 -7.55 4.54 -11.86
N ARG A 188 -6.81 3.73 -12.64
CA ARG A 188 -7.37 2.63 -13.43
C ARG A 188 -7.93 1.48 -12.57
N GLU A 189 -7.27 1.18 -11.45
CA GLU A 189 -7.72 0.23 -10.42
C GLU A 189 -9.09 0.65 -9.86
N GLY A 190 -9.24 1.93 -9.50
CA GLY A 190 -10.49 2.51 -9.00
C GLY A 190 -10.89 2.08 -7.58
N ARG A 191 -9.98 1.42 -6.83
CA ARG A 191 -10.14 1.11 -5.39
C ARG A 191 -9.93 2.33 -4.49
N LEU A 192 -9.17 3.31 -4.99
CA LEU A 192 -8.89 4.59 -4.34
C LEU A 192 -9.47 5.72 -5.18
N LYS A 193 -9.95 6.79 -4.53
CA LYS A 193 -10.36 8.03 -5.18
C LYS A 193 -9.72 9.24 -4.53
N THR A 194 -9.50 10.28 -5.34
CA THR A 194 -9.13 11.61 -4.85
C THR A 194 -10.18 12.12 -3.88
N GLY A 195 -9.74 12.66 -2.73
CA GLY A 195 -10.62 13.23 -1.71
C GLY A 195 -11.15 12.27 -0.65
N GLU A 196 -10.75 10.99 -0.66
CA GLU A 196 -11.06 10.02 0.38
C GLU A 196 -10.09 10.10 1.57
N LEU A 197 -10.57 9.70 2.76
CA LEU A 197 -9.78 9.54 3.98
C LEU A 197 -9.22 8.11 4.04
N ARG A 198 -7.91 7.96 4.25
CA ARG A 198 -7.20 6.67 4.25
C ARG A 198 -6.16 6.59 5.37
N VAL A 199 -5.89 5.39 5.86
CA VAL A 199 -4.77 5.11 6.79
C VAL A 199 -3.58 4.60 6.00
N LEU A 200 -2.38 5.08 6.35
CA LEU A 200 -1.11 4.72 5.71
C LEU A 200 -0.48 3.49 6.38
N TYR A 201 -0.49 2.37 5.67
CA TYR A 201 0.36 1.20 5.93
C TYR A 201 1.80 1.47 5.47
N PRO A 202 2.84 1.30 6.30
CA PRO A 202 4.20 1.72 5.95
C PRO A 202 4.99 0.74 5.08
N GLY A 203 4.52 -0.48 4.83
CA GLY A 203 5.30 -1.44 4.04
C GLY A 203 5.23 -1.20 2.54
N VAL A 204 6.38 -1.13 1.87
CA VAL A 204 6.51 -1.10 0.41
C VAL A 204 7.21 -2.35 -0.10
N SER A 205 6.89 -2.77 -1.34
CA SER A 205 7.53 -3.91 -2.01
C SER A 205 7.56 -3.73 -3.53
N ASP A 206 8.30 -4.60 -4.23
CA ASP A 206 8.17 -4.76 -5.68
C ASP A 206 6.84 -5.44 -6.00
N LEU A 207 5.82 -4.61 -6.25
CA LEU A 207 4.45 -5.03 -6.57
C LEU A 207 4.35 -5.90 -7.84
N LEU A 208 5.35 -5.86 -8.72
CA LEU A 208 5.36 -6.62 -9.97
C LEU A 208 6.22 -7.89 -9.86
N SER A 209 6.86 -8.12 -8.72
CA SER A 209 7.61 -9.34 -8.46
C SER A 209 6.69 -10.56 -8.41
N PRO A 210 6.96 -11.65 -9.14
CA PRO A 210 6.23 -12.92 -8.96
C PRO A 210 6.28 -13.46 -7.52
N ARG A 211 7.28 -13.03 -6.73
CA ARG A 211 7.42 -13.40 -5.31
C ARG A 211 6.37 -12.75 -4.40
N ALA A 212 5.69 -11.69 -4.84
CA ALA A 212 4.55 -11.14 -4.10
C ALA A 212 3.37 -12.13 -3.99
N GLY A 213 3.33 -13.15 -4.87
CA GLY A 213 2.42 -14.30 -4.76
C GLY A 213 2.86 -15.38 -3.76
N GLU A 214 4.05 -15.28 -3.16
CA GLU A 214 4.41 -16.03 -1.95
C GLU A 214 3.95 -15.26 -0.71
N ASP A 215 4.46 -14.02 -0.58
CA ASP A 215 4.10 -12.98 0.40
C ASP A 215 4.73 -11.67 -0.14
N PRO A 216 4.03 -10.50 -0.16
CA PRO A 216 4.64 -9.23 -0.50
C PRO A 216 5.93 -8.89 0.27
N MET A 217 6.10 -9.41 1.49
CA MET A 217 7.33 -9.25 2.28
C MET A 217 8.55 -9.96 1.67
N HIS A 218 8.36 -10.89 0.73
CA HIS A 218 9.44 -11.60 0.03
C HIS A 218 9.96 -10.83 -1.20
N ALA A 219 9.30 -9.74 -1.59
CA ALA A 219 9.52 -9.01 -2.84
C ALA A 219 10.19 -7.64 -2.59
N ASP A 220 11.49 -7.66 -2.25
CA ASP A 220 12.30 -6.44 -1.99
C ASP A 220 11.66 -5.47 -0.97
N PHE A 221 11.07 -6.04 0.08
CA PHE A 221 10.28 -5.33 1.08
C PHE A 221 11.10 -4.34 1.91
N LYS A 222 10.51 -3.17 2.19
CA LYS A 222 11.08 -2.10 3.03
C LYS A 222 10.00 -1.38 3.83
N ILE A 223 10.36 -0.84 4.99
CA ILE A 223 9.50 0.04 5.80
C ILE A 223 9.71 1.51 5.37
N GLN A 224 8.66 2.16 4.87
CA GLN A 224 8.66 3.56 4.48
C GLN A 224 8.99 4.49 5.65
N GLY A 225 9.83 5.50 5.41
CA GLY A 225 10.29 6.42 6.46
C GLY A 225 11.26 5.80 7.47
N TYR A 226 11.89 4.69 7.10
CA TYR A 226 13.04 4.10 7.79
C TYR A 226 14.03 3.49 6.80
N GLU A 227 13.56 2.61 5.92
CA GLU A 227 14.34 2.00 4.83
C GLU A 227 14.14 2.72 3.47
N THR A 228 13.38 3.82 3.45
CA THR A 228 13.18 4.70 2.29
C THR A 228 13.30 6.18 2.70
N PRO A 229 13.72 7.10 1.81
CA PRO A 229 13.96 8.52 2.14
C PRO A 229 12.70 9.39 2.31
N ASP A 230 11.51 8.88 1.98
CA ASP A 230 10.26 9.63 1.89
C ASP A 230 9.21 9.07 2.87
N GLY A 231 9.28 9.44 4.15
CA GLY A 231 8.32 9.05 5.20
C GLY A 231 7.17 10.03 5.44
N SER A 232 6.33 9.72 6.43
CA SER A 232 5.09 10.46 6.72
C SER A 232 5.24 11.77 7.48
N PHE A 233 6.45 12.17 7.92
CA PHE A 233 6.67 13.49 8.54
C PHE A 233 6.88 14.60 7.50
N CYS A 234 5.94 14.70 6.57
CA CYS A 234 5.82 15.75 5.55
C CYS A 234 4.33 16.03 5.26
N GLN A 235 4.00 17.16 4.64
CA GLN A 235 2.60 17.49 4.35
C GLN A 235 1.98 16.60 3.25
N PHE A 236 2.78 16.19 2.27
CA PHE A 236 2.37 15.42 1.10
C PHE A 236 3.29 14.21 0.93
N VAL A 237 2.84 13.07 1.46
CA VAL A 237 3.55 11.79 1.40
C VAL A 237 3.21 11.05 0.10
N ARG A 238 4.21 10.43 -0.53
CA ARG A 238 4.05 9.56 -1.71
C ARG A 238 3.95 8.11 -1.26
N CYS A 239 2.95 7.37 -1.73
CA CYS A 239 2.66 6.01 -1.28
C CYS A 239 2.39 5.10 -2.48
N GLN A 240 2.76 3.82 -2.41
CA GLN A 240 2.24 2.79 -3.31
C GLN A 240 0.74 2.58 -3.07
N ALA A 241 -0.02 2.22 -4.11
CA ALA A 241 -1.47 2.04 -3.99
C ALA A 241 -1.94 1.06 -2.88
N PRO A 242 -1.26 -0.07 -2.59
CA PRO A 242 -1.66 -0.98 -1.50
C PRO A 242 -1.43 -0.42 -0.09
N GLN A 243 -0.67 0.67 0.05
CA GLN A 243 -0.42 1.31 1.35
C GLN A 243 -1.58 2.15 1.87
N LEU A 244 -2.54 2.51 1.01
CA LEU A 244 -3.68 3.32 1.40
C LEU A 244 -4.87 2.42 1.71
N LEU A 245 -5.04 2.14 3.00
CA LEU A 245 -6.10 1.31 3.56
C LEU A 245 -7.30 2.17 3.98
N ALA A 246 -8.45 1.55 4.22
CA ALA A 246 -9.64 2.26 4.71
C ALA A 246 -9.38 2.88 6.10
N HIS A 247 -9.99 4.03 6.38
CA HIS A 247 -10.06 4.58 7.74
C HIS A 247 -11.36 4.11 8.41
N SER A 248 -11.24 3.62 9.64
CA SER A 248 -12.40 3.19 10.42
C SER A 248 -13.08 4.40 11.05
N GLU A 249 -14.35 4.66 10.73
CA GLU A 249 -15.13 5.75 11.36
C GLU A 249 -15.38 5.52 12.87
N ARG A 250 -15.01 4.36 13.41
CA ARG A 250 -14.92 4.15 14.86
C ARG A 250 -13.74 4.88 15.51
N LEU A 251 -12.74 5.33 14.74
CA LEU A 251 -11.52 5.97 15.22
C LEU A 251 -11.48 7.46 14.89
N THR A 252 -10.90 8.27 15.78
CA THR A 252 -10.53 9.65 15.45
C THR A 252 -9.35 9.68 14.48
N LEU A 253 -9.10 10.82 13.83
CA LEU A 253 -7.92 10.97 12.98
C LEU A 253 -6.59 10.79 13.76
N PRO A 254 -6.44 11.33 14.99
CA PRO A 254 -5.37 10.93 15.90
C PRO A 254 -5.26 9.42 16.12
N GLU A 255 -6.33 8.75 16.55
CA GLU A 255 -6.35 7.29 16.79
C GLU A 255 -5.93 6.53 15.53
N GLY A 256 -6.54 6.84 14.38
CA GLY A 256 -6.26 6.19 13.10
C GLY A 256 -4.81 6.30 12.65
N SER A 257 -4.11 7.38 13.00
CA SER A 257 -2.72 7.61 12.60
C SER A 257 -1.68 6.85 13.42
N SER A 258 -2.04 6.36 14.61
CA SER A 258 -1.08 5.97 15.65
C SER A 258 -0.91 4.46 15.87
N TYR A 259 -1.74 3.63 15.25
CA TYR A 259 -1.77 2.18 15.54
C TYR A 259 -1.03 1.30 14.54
N MET A 260 -0.96 1.70 13.25
CA MET A 260 -0.77 0.76 12.14
C MET A 260 0.47 -0.14 12.30
N LEU A 261 1.67 0.46 12.31
CA LEU A 261 2.95 -0.24 12.45
C LEU A 261 3.02 -1.15 13.69
N ASP A 262 2.52 -0.67 14.83
CA ASP A 262 2.62 -1.39 16.10
C ASP A 262 1.64 -2.57 16.17
N LEU A 263 0.38 -2.35 15.79
CA LEU A 263 -0.69 -3.35 15.87
C LEU A 263 -0.56 -4.43 14.79
N GLU A 264 -0.14 -4.09 13.58
CA GLU A 264 0.02 -5.08 12.50
C GLU A 264 1.19 -6.04 12.72
N THR A 265 2.32 -5.52 13.25
CA THR A 265 3.48 -6.31 13.67
C THR A 265 3.08 -7.37 14.69
N VAL A 266 2.25 -6.95 15.66
CA VAL A 266 1.68 -7.80 16.69
C VAL A 266 0.68 -8.80 16.12
N TYR A 267 -0.22 -8.35 15.24
CA TYR A 267 -1.24 -9.19 14.61
C TYR A 267 -0.59 -10.38 13.93
N LYS A 268 0.33 -10.15 12.98
CA LYS A 268 1.08 -11.21 12.30
C LYS A 268 1.85 -12.09 13.28
N ALA A 269 2.55 -11.50 14.25
CA ALA A 269 3.33 -12.24 15.24
C ALA A 269 2.46 -13.23 16.03
N LEU A 270 1.23 -12.87 16.41
CA LEU A 270 0.34 -13.70 17.21
C LEU A 270 -0.60 -14.60 16.39
N PHE A 271 -1.11 -14.13 15.26
CA PHE A 271 -2.11 -14.84 14.46
C PHE A 271 -1.49 -15.87 13.52
N ASP A 272 -0.38 -15.51 12.86
CA ASP A 272 0.21 -16.31 11.75
C ASP A 272 1.52 -17.00 12.10
N VAL A 273 2.39 -16.31 12.85
CA VAL A 273 3.72 -16.80 13.22
C VAL A 273 3.63 -17.68 14.47
N ALA A 274 3.21 -17.13 15.61
CA ALA A 274 2.99 -17.91 16.83
C ALA A 274 1.68 -18.70 16.81
N ARG A 275 0.63 -18.21 16.13
CA ARG A 275 -0.68 -18.88 16.04
C ARG A 275 -1.27 -19.19 17.42
N VAL A 276 -1.50 -18.16 18.22
CA VAL A 276 -2.02 -18.29 19.60
C VAL A 276 -3.38 -19.00 19.60
N GLY A 277 -3.51 -20.04 20.41
CA GLY A 277 -4.73 -20.83 20.62
C GLY A 277 -5.57 -20.33 21.79
N VAL A 278 -6.83 -20.74 21.82
CA VAL A 278 -7.74 -20.49 22.94
C VAL A 278 -7.23 -21.22 24.19
N GLY A 279 -7.18 -20.52 25.33
CA GLY A 279 -6.76 -21.07 26.62
C GLY A 279 -5.25 -21.14 26.86
N GLU A 280 -4.41 -20.93 25.83
CA GLU A 280 -2.95 -20.86 25.97
C GLU A 280 -2.51 -19.71 26.88
N ARG A 281 -1.35 -19.85 27.52
CA ARG A 281 -0.76 -18.84 28.40
C ARG A 281 0.30 -18.07 27.65
N VAL A 282 0.09 -16.76 27.52
CA VAL A 282 0.93 -15.85 26.74
C VAL A 282 1.66 -14.90 27.69
N PHE A 283 2.99 -14.93 27.66
CA PHE A 283 3.81 -13.96 28.37
C PHE A 283 4.25 -12.83 27.43
N VAL A 284 4.05 -11.58 27.83
CA VAL A 284 4.31 -10.41 26.96
C VAL A 284 5.36 -9.50 27.57
N GLU A 285 6.52 -9.35 26.91
CA GLU A 285 7.50 -8.32 27.26
C GLU A 285 6.92 -6.90 27.07
N GLY A 286 7.25 -5.99 28.00
CA GLY A 286 6.96 -4.57 27.83
C GLY A 286 5.48 -4.26 27.65
N ALA A 287 4.59 -5.05 28.26
CA ALA A 287 3.16 -5.17 27.97
C ALA A 287 2.32 -3.87 28.08
N ALA A 288 2.92 -2.76 28.51
CA ALA A 288 2.30 -1.43 28.63
C ALA A 288 2.95 -0.35 27.73
N GLY A 289 3.85 -0.73 26.81
CA GLY A 289 4.25 0.10 25.65
C GLY A 289 3.39 -0.24 24.42
N GLY A 290 3.54 0.48 23.30
CA GLY A 290 2.67 0.37 22.11
C GLY A 290 2.42 -1.08 21.62
N THR A 291 3.42 -1.71 20.99
CA THR A 291 3.32 -3.13 20.57
C THR A 291 2.95 -4.07 21.73
N GLY A 292 3.45 -3.82 22.94
CA GLY A 292 3.21 -4.69 24.09
C GLY A 292 1.75 -4.70 24.53
N LEU A 293 1.09 -3.54 24.51
CA LEU A 293 -0.31 -3.38 24.92
C LEU A 293 -1.26 -3.94 23.85
N TYR A 294 -0.92 -3.77 22.57
CA TYR A 294 -1.60 -4.47 21.48
C TYR A 294 -1.41 -5.98 21.56
N ALA A 295 -0.24 -6.49 22.00
CA ALA A 295 -0.01 -7.92 22.15
C ALA A 295 -0.85 -8.53 23.28
N VAL A 296 -1.10 -7.78 24.37
CA VAL A 296 -2.12 -8.15 25.36
C VAL A 296 -3.50 -8.24 24.71
N ALA A 297 -3.95 -7.17 24.03
CA ALA A 297 -5.29 -7.12 23.43
C ALA A 297 -5.53 -8.21 22.38
N CYS A 298 -4.56 -8.46 21.50
CA CYS A 298 -4.65 -9.49 20.46
C CYS A 298 -4.62 -10.92 21.04
N ALA A 299 -3.84 -11.17 22.10
CA ALA A 299 -3.84 -12.47 22.77
C ALA A 299 -5.14 -12.71 23.55
N VAL A 300 -5.68 -11.69 24.24
CA VAL A 300 -6.99 -11.77 24.91
C VAL A 300 -8.11 -12.01 23.89
N LEU A 301 -8.09 -11.35 22.72
CA LEU A 301 -9.05 -11.59 21.62
C LEU A 301 -8.97 -13.03 21.09
N ARG A 302 -7.79 -13.66 21.11
CA ARG A 302 -7.61 -15.09 20.77
C ARG A 302 -8.04 -16.05 21.89
N GLY A 303 -8.60 -15.53 22.99
CA GLY A 303 -9.04 -16.33 24.15
C GLY A 303 -7.90 -16.84 25.02
N ALA A 304 -6.72 -16.22 24.96
CA ALA A 304 -5.54 -16.63 25.70
C ALA A 304 -5.42 -15.95 27.07
N GLN A 305 -4.73 -16.60 28.01
CA GLN A 305 -4.47 -16.10 29.35
C GLN A 305 -3.16 -15.33 29.38
N VAL A 306 -3.22 -14.00 29.46
CA VAL A 306 -2.04 -13.15 29.30
C VAL A 306 -1.41 -12.77 30.64
N THR A 307 -0.07 -12.88 30.73
CA THR A 307 0.74 -12.28 31.81
C THR A 307 1.69 -11.23 31.23
N GLY A 308 1.59 -9.98 31.70
CA GLY A 308 2.42 -8.87 31.19
C GLY A 308 3.66 -8.58 32.04
N LEU A 309 4.84 -8.42 31.40
CA LEU A 309 6.03 -7.86 32.06
C LEU A 309 6.00 -6.32 31.99
N VAL A 310 5.97 -5.66 33.15
CA VAL A 310 5.86 -4.20 33.29
C VAL A 310 7.03 -3.63 34.09
N SER A 311 7.11 -2.30 34.22
CA SER A 311 8.17 -1.60 34.98
C SER A 311 7.67 -0.73 36.13
N THR A 312 6.36 -0.61 36.32
CA THR A 312 5.69 0.09 37.43
C THR A 312 4.34 -0.57 37.71
N GLU A 313 3.81 -0.42 38.92
CA GLU A 313 2.51 -0.96 39.31
C GLU A 313 1.36 -0.35 38.49
N ASP A 314 1.44 0.93 38.12
CA ASP A 314 0.41 1.60 37.31
C ASP A 314 0.35 1.02 35.89
N LYS A 315 1.52 0.69 35.30
CA LYS A 315 1.61 -0.07 34.04
C LYS A 315 1.05 -1.50 34.22
N GLY A 316 1.18 -2.08 35.41
CA GLY A 316 0.50 -3.34 35.79
C GLY A 316 -1.03 -3.22 35.80
N ARG A 317 -1.59 -2.20 36.46
CA ARG A 317 -3.04 -1.94 36.46
C ARG A 317 -3.59 -1.70 35.04
N LEU A 318 -2.83 -1.01 34.19
CA LEU A 318 -3.21 -0.79 32.78
C LEU A 318 -3.39 -2.10 32.01
N VAL A 319 -2.48 -3.07 32.14
CA VAL A 319 -2.59 -4.35 31.40
C VAL A 319 -3.70 -5.25 31.93
N LEU A 320 -3.94 -5.26 33.25
CA LEU A 320 -5.11 -5.92 33.84
C LEU A 320 -6.42 -5.32 33.28
N GLY A 321 -6.49 -3.98 33.18
CA GLY A 321 -7.59 -3.26 32.54
C GLY A 321 -7.76 -3.50 31.03
N ARG A 322 -6.85 -4.25 30.39
CA ARG A 322 -6.97 -4.74 29.00
C ARG A 322 -7.13 -6.26 28.91
N GLY A 323 -7.49 -6.91 30.02
CA GLY A 323 -7.81 -8.35 30.06
C GLY A 323 -6.62 -9.27 30.35
N ALA A 324 -5.44 -8.74 30.69
CA ALA A 324 -4.38 -9.58 31.23
C ALA A 324 -4.82 -10.20 32.56
N ARG A 325 -4.50 -11.49 32.77
CA ARG A 325 -4.79 -12.22 34.01
C ARG A 325 -3.89 -11.76 35.16
N ALA A 326 -2.64 -11.42 34.84
CA ALA A 326 -1.63 -11.04 35.81
C ALA A 326 -0.55 -10.12 35.19
N PHE A 327 0.31 -9.56 36.03
CA PHE A 327 1.54 -8.90 35.60
C PHE A 327 2.71 -9.22 36.54
N VAL A 328 3.93 -9.01 36.05
CA VAL A 328 5.16 -9.04 36.85
C VAL A 328 5.92 -7.74 36.64
N ASN A 329 6.24 -7.04 37.73
CA ASN A 329 7.04 -5.82 37.67
C ASN A 329 8.54 -6.15 37.67
N ARG A 330 9.22 -5.90 36.55
CA ARG A 330 10.66 -6.15 36.37
C ARG A 330 11.57 -5.27 37.22
N LYS A 331 11.02 -4.28 37.94
CA LYS A 331 11.73 -3.39 38.88
C LYS A 331 11.51 -3.77 40.34
N ASP A 332 10.72 -4.80 40.64
CA ASP A 332 10.64 -5.40 41.97
C ASP A 332 12.05 -5.92 42.40
N PRO A 333 12.60 -5.50 43.56
CA PRO A 333 13.93 -5.92 44.01
C PRO A 333 14.17 -7.42 44.10
N SER A 334 13.11 -8.23 44.20
CA SER A 334 13.20 -9.70 44.25
C SER A 334 13.57 -10.33 42.91
N VAL A 335 13.30 -9.67 41.78
CA VAL A 335 13.55 -10.17 40.41
C VAL A 335 14.39 -9.23 39.54
N ALA A 336 14.59 -7.97 39.92
CA ALA A 336 15.28 -6.97 39.10
C ALA A 336 16.70 -7.36 38.65
N GLY A 337 17.41 -8.18 39.43
CA GLY A 337 18.74 -8.70 39.08
C GLY A 337 18.75 -9.89 38.09
N ALA A 338 17.59 -10.44 37.69
CA ALA A 338 17.54 -11.59 36.80
C ALA A 338 17.87 -11.25 35.33
N PHE A 339 17.65 -10.01 34.90
CA PHE A 339 17.70 -9.59 33.50
C PHE A 339 19.12 -9.22 33.06
N THR A 340 19.87 -10.23 32.61
CA THR A 340 21.24 -10.10 32.06
C THR A 340 21.48 -11.16 30.98
N PRO A 341 22.34 -10.89 29.98
CA PRO A 341 22.81 -11.90 29.01
C PRO A 341 23.44 -13.13 29.66
N VAL A 342 23.44 -14.27 28.95
CA VAL A 342 24.03 -15.52 29.47
C VAL A 342 25.56 -15.43 29.49
N PRO A 343 26.22 -15.66 30.65
CA PRO A 343 27.67 -15.63 30.75
C PRO A 343 28.37 -16.61 29.80
N ARG A 344 29.41 -16.13 29.10
CA ARG A 344 30.27 -16.99 28.24
C ARG A 344 30.90 -18.12 29.07
N GLU A 345 31.49 -17.78 30.20
CA GLU A 345 32.12 -18.73 31.14
C GLU A 345 31.12 -19.73 31.74
N ARG A 346 31.39 -21.03 31.62
CA ARG A 346 30.48 -22.08 32.14
C ARG A 346 30.28 -22.02 33.65
N ALA A 347 31.32 -21.64 34.42
CA ALA A 347 31.24 -21.51 35.87
C ALA A 347 30.21 -20.45 36.33
N ALA A 348 30.13 -19.31 35.65
CA ALA A 348 29.19 -18.23 35.98
C ALA A 348 27.72 -18.58 35.67
N ARG A 349 27.46 -19.53 34.75
CA ARG A 349 26.09 -19.91 34.35
C ARG A 349 25.27 -20.47 35.51
N ALA A 350 25.88 -21.24 36.42
CA ALA A 350 25.17 -21.81 37.58
C ALA A 350 24.62 -20.73 38.53
N ALA A 351 25.40 -19.69 38.79
CA ALA A 351 24.95 -18.53 39.55
C ALA A 351 23.86 -17.76 38.81
N TRP A 352 24.03 -17.54 37.50
CA TRP A 352 23.05 -16.86 36.65
C TRP A 352 21.69 -17.59 36.62
N VAL A 353 21.67 -18.93 36.53
CA VAL A 353 20.43 -19.74 36.65
C VAL A 353 19.81 -19.57 38.04
N ALA A 354 20.61 -19.60 39.12
CA ALA A 354 20.10 -19.40 40.47
C ALA A 354 19.42 -18.03 40.67
N THR A 355 19.98 -16.96 40.10
CA THR A 355 19.37 -15.61 40.11
C THR A 355 18.03 -15.57 39.36
N GLY A 356 17.89 -16.36 38.29
CA GLY A 356 16.67 -16.44 37.49
C GLY A 356 15.47 -17.06 38.20
N ARG A 357 15.69 -17.99 39.13
CA ARG A 357 14.63 -18.82 39.75
C ARG A 357 13.45 -18.01 40.27
N LYS A 358 13.71 -16.92 41.02
CA LYS A 358 12.67 -16.03 41.56
C LYS A 358 11.75 -15.43 40.49
N LEU A 359 12.27 -15.15 39.28
CA LEU A 359 11.46 -14.68 38.16
C LEU A 359 10.59 -15.82 37.60
N LEU A 360 11.17 -17.01 37.40
CA LEU A 360 10.44 -18.18 36.89
C LEU A 360 9.32 -18.60 37.85
N ASP A 361 9.62 -18.66 39.15
CA ASP A 361 8.65 -18.91 40.21
C ASP A 361 7.54 -17.85 40.18
N ARG A 362 7.89 -16.55 40.15
CA ARG A 362 6.90 -15.46 40.14
C ARG A 362 5.98 -15.47 38.91
N VAL A 363 6.47 -15.86 37.74
CA VAL A 363 5.64 -16.01 36.54
C VAL A 363 4.77 -17.27 36.61
N ARG A 364 5.32 -18.40 37.07
CA ARG A 364 4.56 -19.65 37.27
C ARG A 364 3.41 -19.43 38.26
N ASP A 365 3.66 -18.75 39.38
CA ASP A 365 2.65 -18.46 40.39
C ASP A 365 1.56 -17.52 39.85
N ALA A 366 1.93 -16.51 39.06
CA ALA A 366 1.00 -15.64 38.34
C ALA A 366 0.11 -16.39 37.32
N ASN A 367 0.56 -17.56 36.84
CA ASN A 367 -0.15 -18.45 35.93
C ASN A 367 -0.76 -19.69 36.63
N GLY A 368 -0.87 -19.65 37.97
CA GLY A 368 -1.53 -20.69 38.76
C GLY A 368 -0.81 -22.04 38.78
N GLY A 369 0.53 -22.03 38.72
CA GLY A 369 1.36 -23.23 38.71
C GLY A 369 1.75 -23.72 37.30
N ALA A 370 1.10 -23.23 36.25
CA ALA A 370 1.25 -23.72 34.88
C ALA A 370 2.38 -23.02 34.10
N PRO A 371 2.99 -23.68 33.09
CA PRO A 371 4.05 -23.11 32.25
C PRO A 371 3.51 -22.11 31.20
N ILE A 372 4.39 -21.37 30.53
CA ILE A 372 4.02 -20.44 29.45
C ILE A 372 4.05 -21.13 28.09
N ASP A 373 2.95 -21.09 27.36
CA ASP A 373 2.81 -21.74 26.05
C ASP A 373 3.40 -20.87 24.91
N VAL A 374 3.30 -19.54 25.04
CA VAL A 374 3.82 -18.55 24.07
C VAL A 374 4.50 -17.37 24.77
N VAL A 375 5.66 -16.93 24.28
CA VAL A 375 6.30 -15.68 24.73
C VAL A 375 6.41 -14.67 23.58
N VAL A 376 6.10 -13.41 23.85
CA VAL A 376 6.23 -12.27 22.93
C VAL A 376 7.39 -11.39 23.41
N SER A 377 8.44 -11.27 22.59
CA SER A 377 9.66 -10.50 22.93
C SER A 377 9.93 -9.38 21.92
N SER A 378 10.46 -8.26 22.44
CA SER A 378 10.80 -7.06 21.66
C SER A 378 11.96 -6.24 22.26
N VAL A 379 12.33 -6.50 23.52
CA VAL A 379 13.39 -5.81 24.24
C VAL A 379 14.76 -6.43 23.96
N GLY A 380 14.87 -7.72 23.67
CA GLY A 380 16.12 -8.34 23.21
C GLY A 380 17.13 -8.65 24.31
N ARG A 381 18.43 -8.34 24.06
CA ARG A 381 19.64 -8.80 24.77
C ARG A 381 19.51 -9.05 26.28
N ASP A 382 18.95 -8.12 27.05
CA ASP A 382 18.86 -8.23 28.52
C ASP A 382 17.75 -9.16 29.02
N LEU A 383 16.68 -9.36 28.23
CA LEU A 383 15.46 -10.06 28.64
C LEU A 383 15.27 -11.42 27.95
N PHE A 384 15.67 -11.50 26.67
CA PHE A 384 15.53 -12.69 25.82
C PHE A 384 16.05 -14.00 26.45
N PRO A 385 17.20 -14.03 27.16
CA PRO A 385 17.64 -15.23 27.87
C PRO A 385 16.57 -15.84 28.80
N ARG A 386 15.86 -14.98 29.56
CA ARG A 386 14.82 -15.38 30.51
C ARG A 386 13.52 -15.74 29.81
N MET A 387 13.25 -15.14 28.65
CA MET A 387 12.09 -15.48 27.85
C MET A 387 12.15 -16.91 27.31
N VAL A 388 13.35 -17.44 27.02
CA VAL A 388 13.53 -18.85 26.65
C VAL A 388 13.36 -19.78 27.86
N GLU A 389 13.86 -19.40 29.04
CA GLU A 389 13.66 -20.19 30.28
C GLU A 389 12.19 -20.27 30.74
N LEU A 390 11.36 -19.26 30.42
CA LEU A 390 9.94 -19.21 30.81
C LEU A 390 9.04 -20.20 30.05
N LEU A 391 9.47 -20.70 28.89
CA LEU A 391 8.64 -21.56 28.04
C LEU A 391 8.30 -22.90 28.69
N GLY A 392 7.10 -23.40 28.44
CA GLY A 392 6.74 -24.78 28.70
C GLY A 392 7.34 -25.76 27.70
N PRO A 393 7.05 -27.07 27.88
CA PRO A 393 7.22 -28.06 26.84
C PRO A 393 6.36 -27.75 25.61
N GLY A 394 6.87 -28.00 24.42
CA GLY A 394 6.29 -27.57 23.14
C GLY A 394 6.23 -26.05 22.89
N GLY A 395 6.72 -25.22 23.82
CA GLY A 395 6.51 -23.77 23.84
C GLY A 395 7.17 -23.00 22.69
N ARG A 396 6.70 -21.77 22.43
CA ARG A 396 7.24 -20.93 21.34
C ARG A 396 7.41 -19.45 21.69
N LEU A 397 8.59 -18.92 21.42
CA LEU A 397 8.91 -17.49 21.52
C LEU A 397 8.79 -16.85 20.14
N VAL A 398 8.00 -15.79 20.01
CA VAL A 398 7.96 -14.92 18.83
C VAL A 398 8.55 -13.55 19.16
N PHE A 399 9.36 -13.00 18.26
CA PHE A 399 9.99 -11.69 18.45
C PHE A 399 10.16 -10.91 17.16
N TYR A 400 10.13 -9.58 17.29
CA TYR A 400 10.13 -8.62 16.17
C TYR A 400 10.96 -7.36 16.44
N GLY A 401 11.77 -7.37 17.50
CA GLY A 401 12.66 -6.27 17.90
C GLY A 401 13.61 -6.70 19.01
N ALA A 402 14.61 -5.87 19.28
CA ALA A 402 15.62 -6.13 20.31
C ALA A 402 16.28 -4.83 20.84
N THR A 403 15.46 -3.95 21.44
CA THR A 403 15.85 -2.57 21.83
C THR A 403 17.04 -2.44 22.80
N SER A 404 17.40 -3.49 23.55
CA SER A 404 18.56 -3.53 24.47
C SER A 404 19.85 -4.07 23.84
N GLY A 405 19.80 -4.55 22.60
CA GLY A 405 20.96 -5.07 21.87
C GLY A 405 20.63 -6.29 21.01
N TYR A 406 21.45 -6.50 19.98
CA TYR A 406 21.20 -7.45 18.89
C TYR A 406 21.89 -8.80 19.05
N THR A 407 22.85 -8.93 19.96
CA THR A 407 23.48 -10.20 20.36
C THR A 407 22.58 -10.92 21.36
N LEU A 408 21.69 -11.78 20.86
CA LEU A 408 20.86 -12.60 21.73
C LEU A 408 21.64 -13.82 22.19
N THR A 409 21.44 -14.17 23.46
CA THR A 409 22.04 -15.33 24.10
C THR A 409 20.96 -16.05 24.89
N PHE A 410 21.06 -17.37 24.99
CA PHE A 410 20.18 -18.20 25.83
C PHE A 410 20.91 -19.49 26.21
N LEU A 411 20.44 -20.16 27.26
CA LEU A 411 20.79 -21.54 27.51
C LEU A 411 19.85 -22.44 26.71
N GLY A 412 20.38 -23.50 26.11
CA GLY A 412 19.56 -24.54 25.51
C GLY A 412 18.72 -25.28 26.55
N ARG A 413 17.89 -26.21 26.07
CA ARG A 413 16.88 -26.90 26.90
C ARG A 413 16.95 -28.42 26.66
N PRO A 414 16.44 -29.22 27.63
CA PRO A 414 16.43 -30.66 27.49
C PRO A 414 15.51 -31.14 26.37
N GLY A 415 15.83 -32.32 25.84
CA GLY A 415 15.04 -33.01 24.84
C GLY A 415 15.81 -33.30 23.55
N ALA A 416 15.54 -34.47 22.96
CA ALA A 416 16.08 -34.93 21.69
C ALA A 416 14.96 -35.50 20.81
N ALA A 417 15.11 -35.46 19.49
CA ALA A 417 14.12 -35.98 18.54
C ALA A 417 14.78 -36.57 17.28
N PRO A 418 14.20 -37.61 16.66
CA PRO A 418 14.67 -38.16 15.38
C PRO A 418 14.75 -37.10 14.28
N ALA A 419 15.63 -37.31 13.28
CA ALA A 419 15.70 -36.38 12.15
C ALA A 419 14.38 -36.32 11.36
N ALA A 420 13.64 -37.43 11.27
CA ALA A 420 12.35 -37.49 10.58
C ALA A 420 11.37 -36.45 11.15
N ASP A 421 11.14 -36.46 12.46
CA ASP A 421 10.17 -35.63 13.16
C ASP A 421 10.51 -34.14 13.03
N MET A 422 11.79 -33.78 13.21
CA MET A 422 12.23 -32.38 13.16
C MET A 422 12.31 -31.83 11.73
N LEU A 423 12.70 -32.64 10.74
CA LEU A 423 12.68 -32.24 9.33
C LEU A 423 11.22 -32.14 8.81
N GLN A 424 10.30 -32.98 9.30
CA GLN A 424 8.87 -32.85 9.05
C GLN A 424 8.30 -31.57 9.70
N ARG A 425 8.64 -31.28 10.96
CA ARG A 425 8.22 -30.06 11.67
C ARG A 425 8.73 -28.78 10.99
N ALA A 426 9.94 -28.82 10.43
CA ALA A 426 10.49 -27.73 9.62
C ALA A 426 9.78 -27.53 8.26
N ARG A 427 9.07 -28.57 7.78
CA ARG A 427 8.44 -28.71 6.46
C ARG A 427 9.45 -28.85 5.31
N LEU A 428 10.41 -29.76 5.47
CA LEU A 428 11.30 -30.19 4.39
C LEU A 428 10.49 -30.70 3.18
N ARG A 429 10.90 -30.32 1.97
CA ARG A 429 10.32 -30.77 0.69
C ARG A 429 11.41 -31.26 -0.27
N PRO A 430 11.08 -32.04 -1.31
CA PRO A 430 12.01 -32.36 -2.38
C PRO A 430 12.68 -31.12 -2.97
N ALA A 431 13.90 -31.27 -3.46
CA ALA A 431 14.79 -30.24 -4.01
C ALA A 431 15.21 -29.08 -3.06
N HIS A 432 14.71 -29.00 -1.82
CA HIS A 432 15.24 -28.09 -0.79
C HIS A 432 16.76 -28.27 -0.60
N GLY A 433 17.49 -27.18 -0.44
CA GLY A 433 18.89 -27.20 -0.04
C GLY A 433 19.01 -27.40 1.47
N VAL A 434 19.73 -28.44 1.90
CA VAL A 434 19.93 -28.78 3.31
C VAL A 434 21.41 -28.73 3.66
N LEU A 435 21.77 -28.00 4.71
CA LEU A 435 23.10 -28.05 5.32
C LEU A 435 23.06 -28.91 6.59
N VAL A 436 24.00 -29.82 6.78
CA VAL A 436 24.16 -30.61 8.01
C VAL A 436 25.58 -30.43 8.55
N TYR A 437 25.75 -30.10 9.83
CA TYR A 437 27.08 -30.17 10.46
C TYR A 437 27.37 -31.58 10.97
N TRP A 438 28.58 -32.04 10.69
CA TRP A 438 29.11 -33.35 11.02
C TRP A 438 30.19 -33.23 12.09
N ARG A 439 30.01 -33.97 13.19
CA ARG A 439 30.77 -33.81 14.43
C ARG A 439 32.12 -34.53 14.42
N GLY A 440 32.23 -35.63 13.68
CA GLY A 440 33.44 -36.45 13.56
C GLY A 440 33.16 -37.92 13.19
N PRO A 441 34.12 -38.83 13.34
CA PRO A 441 33.93 -40.25 13.05
C PRO A 441 32.83 -40.87 13.92
N GLY A 442 31.93 -41.64 13.31
CA GLY A 442 30.84 -42.34 14.01
C GLY A 442 29.63 -41.48 14.37
N ASP A 443 29.48 -40.30 13.78
CA ASP A 443 28.37 -39.36 14.03
C ASP A 443 27.00 -39.88 13.54
N ALA A 444 26.36 -40.72 14.35
CA ALA A 444 25.07 -41.35 14.04
C ALA A 444 23.92 -40.35 13.82
N VAL A 445 23.91 -39.21 14.53
CA VAL A 445 22.90 -38.16 14.36
C VAL A 445 23.09 -37.42 13.04
N GLY A 446 24.34 -37.11 12.68
CA GLY A 446 24.68 -36.60 11.36
C GLY A 446 24.28 -37.57 10.25
N ALA A 447 24.52 -38.87 10.44
CA ALA A 447 24.16 -39.92 9.49
C ALA A 447 22.64 -40.07 9.30
N ASP A 448 21.83 -40.02 10.37
CA ASP A 448 20.36 -39.99 10.26
C ASP A 448 19.89 -38.73 9.54
N ALA A 449 20.36 -37.54 9.95
CA ALA A 449 20.00 -36.27 9.33
C ALA A 449 20.28 -36.25 7.81
N VAL A 450 21.46 -36.69 7.38
CA VAL A 450 21.82 -36.82 5.96
C VAL A 450 20.95 -37.86 5.25
N THR A 451 20.77 -39.03 5.84
CA THR A 451 20.00 -40.14 5.22
C THR A 451 18.53 -39.78 5.06
N THR A 452 17.92 -39.18 6.09
CA THR A 452 16.52 -38.77 6.11
C THR A 452 16.27 -37.60 5.17
N ALA A 453 17.17 -36.61 5.10
CA ALA A 453 17.06 -35.52 4.13
C ALA A 453 17.22 -36.02 2.67
N LEU A 454 18.16 -36.94 2.40
CA LEU A 454 18.30 -37.57 1.07
C LEU A 454 17.05 -38.40 0.69
N ARG A 455 16.45 -39.14 1.64
CA ARG A 455 15.18 -39.86 1.43
C ARG A 455 14.01 -38.93 1.11
N ALA A 456 13.99 -37.72 1.68
CA ALA A 456 13.02 -36.68 1.33
C ALA A 456 13.27 -35.99 -0.03
N GLY A 457 14.29 -36.43 -0.79
CA GLY A 457 14.65 -35.85 -2.09
C GLY A 457 15.34 -34.49 -1.99
N ALA A 458 15.93 -34.16 -0.83
CA ALA A 458 16.62 -32.89 -0.63
C ALA A 458 18.05 -32.89 -1.21
N ARG A 459 18.55 -31.70 -1.52
CA ARG A 459 19.92 -31.45 -1.98
C ARG A 459 20.79 -31.21 -0.75
N VAL A 460 21.36 -32.28 -0.21
CA VAL A 460 22.13 -32.23 1.06
C VAL A 460 23.59 -31.86 0.81
N VAL A 461 24.10 -30.88 1.55
CA VAL A 461 25.52 -30.55 1.72
C VAL A 461 25.90 -30.74 3.17
N VAL A 462 27.09 -31.28 3.42
CA VAL A 462 27.59 -31.54 4.77
C VAL A 462 28.78 -30.64 5.07
N ALA A 463 28.85 -30.08 6.27
CA ALA A 463 30.02 -29.37 6.79
C ALA A 463 30.75 -30.25 7.80
N THR A 464 32.05 -30.45 7.61
CA THR A 464 32.90 -31.37 8.37
C THR A 464 34.07 -30.64 9.00
N ARG A 465 34.53 -31.08 10.19
CA ARG A 465 35.70 -30.45 10.84
C ARG A 465 37.01 -30.80 10.15
N SER A 466 37.17 -32.05 9.68
CA SER A 466 38.38 -32.55 9.02
C SER A 466 38.16 -33.00 7.57
N ASP A 467 39.25 -33.05 6.80
CA ASP A 467 39.27 -33.67 5.46
C ASP A 467 38.99 -35.18 5.50
N ALA A 468 39.36 -35.87 6.59
CA ALA A 468 39.12 -37.30 6.76
C ALA A 468 37.62 -37.60 6.92
N ASP A 469 36.91 -36.81 7.72
CA ASP A 469 35.44 -36.85 7.80
C ASP A 469 34.81 -36.52 6.44
N ALA A 470 35.37 -35.54 5.71
CA ALA A 470 34.85 -35.17 4.40
C ALA A 470 34.92 -36.31 3.39
N ALA A 471 36.05 -37.03 3.33
CA ALA A 471 36.21 -38.22 2.50
C ALA A 471 35.25 -39.35 2.92
N ALA A 472 35.11 -39.59 4.23
CA ALA A 472 34.22 -40.63 4.76
C ALA A 472 32.74 -40.36 4.43
N VAL A 473 32.25 -39.14 4.67
CA VAL A 473 30.88 -38.73 4.34
C VAL A 473 30.63 -38.81 2.84
N GLN A 474 31.58 -38.33 2.01
CA GLN A 474 31.45 -38.32 0.56
C GLN A 474 31.46 -39.73 -0.07
N ALA A 475 32.08 -40.71 0.59
CA ALA A 475 32.04 -42.12 0.21
C ALA A 475 30.77 -42.85 0.71
N ALA A 476 30.31 -42.55 1.93
CA ALA A 476 29.15 -43.20 2.54
C ALA A 476 27.79 -42.69 2.02
N HIS A 477 27.68 -41.40 1.68
CA HIS A 477 26.42 -40.76 1.33
C HIS A 477 26.47 -40.07 -0.04
N ARG A 478 25.39 -40.20 -0.83
CA ARG A 478 25.21 -39.51 -2.12
C ARG A 478 24.79 -38.04 -1.94
N VAL A 479 25.59 -37.29 -1.18
CA VAL A 479 25.42 -35.85 -0.94
C VAL A 479 25.79 -35.02 -2.17
N ARG A 480 25.28 -33.80 -2.24
CA ARG A 480 25.58 -32.81 -3.30
C ARG A 480 27.03 -32.31 -3.24
N GLY A 481 27.65 -32.40 -2.06
CA GLY A 481 29.06 -32.14 -1.81
C GLY A 481 29.33 -32.01 -0.31
N VAL A 482 30.60 -31.99 0.07
CA VAL A 482 31.05 -31.79 1.47
C VAL A 482 31.99 -30.57 1.54
N VAL A 483 31.85 -29.79 2.61
CA VAL A 483 32.68 -28.64 2.93
C VAL A 483 33.53 -28.98 4.16
N SER A 484 34.84 -29.14 3.99
CA SER A 484 35.79 -29.31 5.09
C SER A 484 36.24 -27.94 5.61
N LEU A 485 36.09 -27.72 6.92
CA LEU A 485 36.57 -26.52 7.60
C LEU A 485 38.11 -26.47 7.62
N GLU A 486 38.78 -27.63 7.76
CA GLU A 486 40.24 -27.78 7.63
C GLU A 486 40.73 -27.32 6.25
N THR A 487 40.06 -27.74 5.17
CA THR A 487 40.39 -27.29 3.81
C THR A 487 40.21 -25.79 3.63
N LEU A 488 39.11 -25.21 4.13
CA LEU A 488 38.87 -23.77 4.04
C LEU A 488 39.87 -22.95 4.89
N ALA A 489 40.27 -23.46 6.06
CA ALA A 489 41.26 -22.81 6.93
C ALA A 489 42.66 -22.81 6.29
N ARG A 490 43.11 -23.93 5.69
CA ARG A 490 44.38 -23.99 4.93
C ARG A 490 44.41 -23.07 3.72
N GLY A 491 43.25 -22.68 3.19
CA GLY A 491 43.12 -21.63 2.17
C GLY A 491 43.44 -20.20 2.66
N GLY A 492 43.76 -20.02 3.95
CA GLY A 492 44.16 -18.74 4.55
C GLY A 492 43.02 -17.73 4.71
N GLY A 493 41.76 -18.15 4.48
CA GLY A 493 40.61 -17.26 4.44
C GLY A 493 39.50 -17.56 5.45
N LEU A 494 39.50 -18.72 6.12
CA LEU A 494 38.49 -19.09 7.12
C LEU A 494 39.06 -19.08 8.54
N HIS A 495 38.38 -18.36 9.44
CA HIS A 495 38.50 -18.50 10.89
C HIS A 495 37.19 -19.11 11.42
N TRP A 496 37.24 -20.31 12.03
CA TRP A 496 36.03 -20.91 12.61
C TRP A 496 35.90 -20.52 14.10
N PRO A 497 34.75 -19.98 14.53
CA PRO A 497 34.58 -19.45 15.89
C PRO A 497 34.06 -20.49 16.88
N ASP A 498 34.41 -20.33 18.16
CA ASP A 498 33.79 -21.08 19.26
C ASP A 498 32.36 -20.60 19.58
N GLY A 499 32.04 -19.37 19.19
CA GLY A 499 30.73 -18.73 19.35
C GLY A 499 30.72 -17.34 18.71
N MET A 500 29.54 -16.75 18.48
CA MET A 500 29.44 -15.45 17.81
C MET A 500 30.11 -14.34 18.65
N PRO A 501 30.88 -13.41 18.05
CA PRO A 501 31.27 -12.17 18.71
C PRO A 501 30.04 -11.36 19.14
N ASP A 502 30.18 -10.59 20.22
CA ASP A 502 29.08 -9.80 20.75
C ASP A 502 29.04 -8.45 20.01
N TYR A 503 28.14 -8.30 19.04
CA TYR A 503 28.01 -7.11 18.20
C TYR A 503 27.87 -5.82 19.03
N ASP A 504 27.21 -5.89 20.18
CA ASP A 504 26.87 -4.73 21.01
C ASP A 504 28.02 -4.32 21.95
N ALA A 505 29.10 -5.10 22.00
CA ALA A 505 30.32 -4.82 22.75
C ALA A 505 31.60 -4.81 21.89
N ASP A 506 31.58 -5.46 20.72
CA ASP A 506 32.70 -5.69 19.82
C ASP A 506 32.21 -5.76 18.35
N ALA A 507 31.80 -4.60 17.82
CA ALA A 507 31.32 -4.48 16.45
C ALA A 507 32.42 -4.77 15.40
N ASP A 508 33.69 -4.48 15.70
CA ASP A 508 34.83 -4.75 14.81
C ASP A 508 35.18 -6.26 14.79
N GLY A 509 35.19 -6.95 15.93
CA GLY A 509 35.35 -8.40 15.98
C GLY A 509 34.17 -9.13 15.33
N TYR A 510 32.95 -8.60 15.46
CA TYR A 510 31.79 -9.08 14.70
C TYR A 510 31.97 -8.88 13.18
N ARG A 511 32.47 -7.72 12.73
CA ARG A 511 32.79 -7.46 11.32
C ARG A 511 33.87 -8.42 10.80
N ALA A 512 34.92 -8.65 11.59
CA ALA A 512 35.95 -9.65 11.28
C ALA A 512 35.37 -11.07 11.17
N TYR A 513 34.39 -11.43 12.00
CA TYR A 513 33.63 -12.68 11.87
C TYR A 513 32.74 -12.73 10.62
N GLN A 514 32.17 -11.62 10.17
CA GLN A 514 31.47 -11.59 8.87
C GLN A 514 32.44 -11.86 7.71
N ASP A 515 33.62 -11.23 7.73
CA ASP A 515 34.62 -11.34 6.67
C ASP A 515 35.36 -12.69 6.67
N ALA A 516 35.79 -13.19 7.84
CA ALA A 516 36.60 -14.40 7.99
C ALA A 516 35.80 -15.67 8.34
N THR A 517 34.53 -15.57 8.76
CA THR A 517 33.66 -16.76 8.97
C THR A 517 32.56 -16.84 7.92
N LEU A 518 31.65 -15.84 7.89
CA LEU A 518 30.39 -15.97 7.15
C LEU A 518 30.60 -15.98 5.64
N LYS A 519 31.41 -15.05 5.10
CA LYS A 519 31.68 -14.95 3.66
C LYS A 519 32.35 -16.22 3.09
N PRO A 520 33.50 -16.71 3.58
CA PRO A 520 34.17 -17.89 3.03
C PRO A 520 33.32 -19.16 3.16
N PHE A 521 32.71 -19.43 4.32
CA PHE A 521 31.88 -20.61 4.53
C PHE A 521 30.56 -20.55 3.73
N GLY A 522 29.88 -19.41 3.73
CA GLY A 522 28.66 -19.19 2.96
C GLY A 522 28.88 -19.31 1.45
N LEU A 523 30.01 -18.84 0.93
CA LEU A 523 30.39 -19.04 -0.47
C LEU A 523 30.67 -20.51 -0.81
N ALA A 524 31.28 -21.28 0.09
CA ALA A 524 31.54 -22.70 -0.12
C ALA A 524 30.23 -23.52 -0.16
N VAL A 525 29.34 -23.33 0.83
CA VAL A 525 28.03 -23.99 0.88
C VAL A 525 27.13 -23.54 -0.28
N GLY A 526 27.06 -22.23 -0.55
CA GLY A 526 26.20 -21.64 -1.58
C GLY A 526 26.52 -22.13 -2.99
N ARG A 527 27.81 -22.34 -3.33
CA ARG A 527 28.23 -22.92 -4.63
C ARG A 527 27.68 -24.33 -4.85
N LEU A 528 27.55 -25.14 -3.81
CA LEU A 528 27.06 -26.51 -3.87
C LEU A 528 25.51 -26.57 -3.89
N LEU A 529 24.87 -25.69 -3.11
CA LEU A 529 23.41 -25.58 -2.98
C LEU A 529 22.72 -24.64 -3.98
N ALA A 530 23.45 -23.99 -4.89
CA ALA A 530 22.86 -23.17 -5.95
C ALA A 530 21.85 -23.96 -6.81
N ALA A 531 20.75 -23.30 -7.18
CA ALA A 531 19.69 -23.80 -8.05
C ALA A 531 19.09 -22.63 -8.86
N PRO A 532 18.33 -22.86 -9.94
CA PRO A 532 17.73 -21.78 -10.74
C PRO A 532 16.80 -20.85 -9.95
N ASP A 533 16.07 -21.37 -8.96
CA ASP A 533 15.19 -20.62 -8.04
C ASP A 533 15.92 -20.05 -6.81
N ASN A 534 17.15 -20.50 -6.57
CA ASN A 534 17.98 -20.13 -5.42
C ASN A 534 19.45 -20.01 -5.87
N PRO A 535 19.78 -19.01 -6.71
CA PRO A 535 21.10 -18.91 -7.35
C PRO A 535 22.23 -18.57 -6.39
N ARG A 536 21.91 -18.03 -5.20
CA ARG A 536 22.88 -17.82 -4.10
C ARG A 536 23.11 -19.08 -3.26
N GLY A 537 22.26 -20.10 -3.39
CA GLY A 537 22.40 -21.38 -2.69
C GLY A 537 22.24 -21.31 -1.18
N TYR A 538 21.43 -20.40 -0.65
CA TYR A 538 21.12 -20.39 0.78
C TYR A 538 20.40 -21.71 1.16
N PRO A 539 20.84 -22.45 2.20
CA PRO A 539 20.07 -23.58 2.71
C PRO A 539 18.63 -23.18 3.05
N ASP A 540 17.65 -23.92 2.53
CA ASP A 540 16.27 -23.84 2.98
C ASP A 540 16.14 -24.39 4.42
N LEU A 541 17.04 -25.30 4.80
CA LEU A 541 17.14 -25.88 6.14
C LEU A 541 18.60 -26.10 6.55
N VAL A 542 18.93 -25.81 7.82
CA VAL A 542 20.21 -26.14 8.45
C VAL A 542 19.98 -27.05 9.65
N VAL A 543 20.63 -28.22 9.69
CA VAL A 543 20.66 -29.11 10.86
C VAL A 543 21.85 -28.73 11.73
N GLU A 544 21.55 -28.06 12.83
CA GLU A 544 22.48 -27.68 13.89
C GLU A 544 22.64 -28.76 14.96
N ARG A 545 23.72 -28.63 15.73
CA ARG A 545 24.25 -29.69 16.61
C ARG A 545 24.49 -29.19 18.03
N ALA A 546 24.31 -30.08 19.01
CA ALA A 546 24.59 -29.79 20.42
C ALA A 546 26.10 -29.80 20.71
N GLY A 547 26.55 -28.96 21.65
CA GLY A 547 27.96 -28.79 22.00
C GLY A 547 28.72 -27.78 21.14
N GLN A 548 28.04 -26.91 20.38
CA GLN A 548 28.65 -25.81 19.61
C GLN A 548 27.75 -24.56 19.54
N ASP A 549 28.34 -23.36 19.59
CA ASP A 549 27.64 -22.07 19.46
C ASP A 549 27.73 -21.49 18.04
N THR A 550 27.43 -22.33 17.04
CA THR A 550 27.45 -21.95 15.61
C THR A 550 26.11 -21.39 15.11
N LEU A 551 25.11 -21.24 15.99
CA LEU A 551 23.77 -20.77 15.64
C LEU A 551 23.76 -19.40 14.92
N GLY A 552 24.68 -18.51 15.27
CA GLY A 552 24.92 -17.26 14.54
C GLY A 552 25.27 -17.49 13.06
N VAL A 553 26.16 -18.44 12.76
CA VAL A 553 26.54 -18.80 11.38
C VAL A 553 25.34 -19.41 10.65
N SER A 554 24.67 -20.36 11.30
CA SER A 554 23.55 -21.13 10.73
C SER A 554 22.33 -20.27 10.44
N THR A 555 21.99 -19.34 11.34
CA THR A 555 20.94 -18.34 11.09
C THR A 555 21.34 -17.35 9.99
N PHE A 556 22.63 -17.05 9.78
CA PHE A 556 23.06 -16.22 8.64
C PHE A 556 22.96 -16.94 7.30
N LEU A 557 23.36 -18.21 7.23
CA LEU A 557 23.27 -19.01 5.99
C LEU A 557 21.83 -19.36 5.61
N ALA A 558 20.95 -19.66 6.57
CA ALA A 558 19.56 -20.06 6.29
C ALA A 558 18.81 -19.03 5.41
N ARG A 559 18.07 -19.51 4.40
CA ARG A 559 17.37 -18.71 3.38
C ARG A 559 16.46 -17.64 4.02
N PRO A 560 16.52 -16.37 3.59
CA PRO A 560 15.59 -15.36 4.08
C PRO A 560 14.12 -15.75 3.87
N PHE A 561 13.29 -15.37 4.84
CA PHE A 561 11.84 -15.56 4.96
C PHE A 561 11.32 -16.99 5.12
N THR A 562 11.95 -17.98 4.46
CA THR A 562 11.49 -19.38 4.53
C THR A 562 12.38 -20.30 5.36
N GLY A 563 13.64 -19.90 5.59
CA GLY A 563 14.70 -20.74 6.12
C GLY A 563 14.51 -21.17 7.58
N VAL A 564 14.96 -22.40 7.86
CA VAL A 564 14.85 -23.03 9.19
C VAL A 564 16.22 -23.50 9.67
N VAL A 565 16.51 -23.29 10.95
CA VAL A 565 17.56 -24.01 11.68
C VAL A 565 16.87 -25.02 12.61
N VAL A 566 17.33 -26.27 12.65
CA VAL A 566 16.79 -27.33 13.52
C VAL A 566 17.88 -27.93 14.39
N TYR A 567 17.56 -28.24 15.65
CA TYR A 567 18.35 -29.09 16.54
C TYR A 567 17.67 -30.45 16.70
N LEU A 568 18.47 -31.52 16.78
CA LEU A 568 18.01 -32.90 17.02
C LEU A 568 18.38 -33.42 18.41
N GLU A 569 19.39 -32.80 19.03
CA GLU A 569 20.09 -33.25 20.24
C GLU A 569 19.73 -32.37 21.45
N ASP A 570 19.99 -32.89 22.66
CA ASP A 570 19.81 -32.15 23.90
C ASP A 570 20.81 -30.98 24.01
N THR A 571 20.34 -29.80 24.39
CA THR A 571 21.14 -28.56 24.41
C THR A 571 21.27 -27.95 25.81
N THR A 572 20.91 -28.66 26.88
CA THR A 572 20.79 -28.11 28.25
C THR A 572 22.06 -27.40 28.77
N ASP A 573 23.25 -27.87 28.39
CA ASP A 573 24.54 -27.29 28.78
C ASP A 573 25.03 -26.16 27.86
N ASP A 574 24.44 -26.03 26.67
CA ASP A 574 24.88 -25.11 25.63
C ASP A 574 24.45 -23.67 25.93
N ARG A 575 25.37 -22.72 25.73
CA ARG A 575 25.02 -21.30 25.57
C ARG A 575 25.02 -21.01 24.09
N LEU A 576 23.83 -20.76 23.54
CA LEU A 576 23.64 -20.46 22.12
C LEU A 576 23.48 -18.95 21.91
N SER A 577 23.93 -18.45 20.76
CA SER A 577 23.92 -17.03 20.41
C SER A 577 23.68 -16.77 18.92
N PHE A 578 23.01 -15.66 18.61
CA PHE A 578 22.76 -15.24 17.23
C PHE A 578 22.49 -13.73 17.13
N TYR A 579 22.62 -13.19 15.91
CA TYR A 579 22.35 -11.79 15.59
C TYR A 579 20.87 -11.57 15.26
N ALA A 580 20.17 -10.84 16.13
CA ALA A 580 18.71 -10.74 16.15
C ALA A 580 18.07 -10.18 14.85
N PRO A 581 18.56 -9.08 14.24
CA PRO A 581 17.97 -8.54 13.02
C PRO A 581 17.94 -9.57 11.88
N ASN A 582 19.00 -10.38 11.77
CA ASN A 582 19.09 -11.41 10.73
C ASN A 582 18.07 -12.56 10.92
N VAL A 583 17.55 -12.75 12.14
CA VAL A 583 16.47 -13.74 12.39
C VAL A 583 15.09 -13.09 12.29
N TRP A 584 14.83 -11.94 12.92
CA TRP A 584 13.48 -11.35 12.90
C TRP A 584 13.13 -10.72 11.56
N MET A 585 13.98 -9.85 10.99
CA MET A 585 13.67 -9.13 9.73
C MET A 585 13.49 -10.10 8.57
N HIS A 586 14.34 -11.13 8.53
CA HIS A 586 14.25 -12.23 7.57
C HIS A 586 13.34 -13.38 8.03
N GLN A 587 12.55 -13.21 9.10
CA GLN A 587 11.48 -14.13 9.54
C GLN A 587 11.91 -15.61 9.68
N LYS A 588 13.16 -15.84 10.10
CA LYS A 588 13.77 -17.17 10.19
C LYS A 588 13.27 -17.90 11.44
N ARG A 589 13.23 -19.23 11.36
CA ARG A 589 12.73 -20.11 12.43
C ARG A 589 13.86 -20.97 12.98
N VAL A 590 14.02 -21.02 14.30
CA VAL A 590 14.94 -21.95 14.99
C VAL A 590 14.08 -22.93 15.80
N LEU A 591 14.17 -24.22 15.49
CA LEU A 591 13.35 -25.26 16.08
C LEU A 591 14.23 -26.21 16.90
N PHE A 592 13.91 -26.33 18.19
CA PHE A 592 14.46 -27.34 19.09
C PHE A 592 13.43 -28.47 19.27
N PRO A 593 13.82 -29.66 19.76
CA PRO A 593 12.89 -30.75 20.02
C PRO A 593 11.67 -30.30 20.84
N ASP A 594 11.91 -29.61 21.96
CA ASP A 594 10.85 -29.19 22.90
C ASP A 594 10.38 -27.72 22.76
N PHE A 595 11.02 -26.87 21.95
CA PHE A 595 10.58 -25.46 21.82
C PHE A 595 10.94 -24.81 20.48
N ALA A 596 10.47 -23.59 20.23
CA ALA A 596 10.80 -22.83 19.02
C ALA A 596 11.09 -21.35 19.32
N ILE A 597 12.00 -20.76 18.53
CA ILE A 597 12.25 -19.32 18.42
C ILE A 597 11.85 -18.89 17.00
N LEU A 598 10.94 -17.93 16.90
CA LEU A 598 10.29 -17.52 15.66
C LEU A 598 10.52 -16.03 15.41
N GLY A 599 11.29 -15.69 14.37
CA GLY A 599 11.40 -14.32 13.90
C GLY A 599 10.10 -13.87 13.23
N SER A 600 9.61 -12.68 13.59
CA SER A 600 8.52 -11.97 12.91
C SER A 600 8.97 -10.57 12.52
N HIS A 601 8.36 -10.01 11.49
CA HIS A 601 8.60 -8.63 11.07
C HIS A 601 7.37 -8.06 10.37
N LEU A 602 6.99 -6.85 10.78
CA LEU A 602 5.83 -6.07 10.34
C LEU A 602 4.60 -6.94 9.97
N SER A 603 3.99 -6.65 8.82
CA SER A 603 2.87 -7.34 8.19
C SER A 603 3.10 -7.32 6.67
N ASN A 604 2.19 -7.90 5.90
CA ASN A 604 1.90 -7.44 4.55
C ASN A 604 0.58 -6.65 4.52
N ALA A 605 0.34 -5.93 3.42
CA ALA A 605 -0.84 -5.07 3.26
C ALA A 605 -2.19 -5.80 3.44
N HIS A 606 -2.24 -7.12 3.23
CA HIS A 606 -3.45 -7.93 3.44
C HIS A 606 -3.73 -8.14 4.93
N GLN A 607 -2.71 -8.53 5.71
CA GLN A 607 -2.80 -8.62 7.18
C GLN A 607 -3.11 -7.26 7.81
N ALA A 608 -2.57 -6.17 7.25
CA ALA A 608 -2.90 -4.81 7.66
C ALA A 608 -4.39 -4.48 7.38
N GLU A 609 -4.94 -4.91 6.24
CA GLU A 609 -6.37 -4.79 5.95
C GLU A 609 -7.25 -5.62 6.91
N GLU A 610 -6.81 -6.82 7.32
CA GLU A 610 -7.50 -7.63 8.33
C GLU A 610 -7.54 -6.95 9.70
N VAL A 611 -6.46 -6.24 10.09
CA VAL A 611 -6.46 -5.38 11.29
C VAL A 611 -7.51 -4.26 11.17
N VAL A 612 -7.61 -3.58 10.02
CA VAL A 612 -8.65 -2.55 9.79
C VAL A 612 -10.05 -3.15 9.94
N ARG A 613 -10.31 -4.32 9.34
CA ARG A 613 -11.61 -5.02 9.44
C ARG A 613 -11.96 -5.41 10.88
N LEU A 614 -10.98 -5.78 11.71
CA LEU A 614 -11.18 -6.09 13.13
C LEU A 614 -11.50 -4.83 13.96
N LEU A 615 -10.95 -3.67 13.58
CA LEU A 615 -11.28 -2.38 14.17
C LEU A 615 -12.68 -1.92 13.75
N ASP A 616 -13.04 -2.03 12.47
CA ASP A 616 -14.39 -1.75 11.95
C ASP A 616 -15.48 -2.67 12.55
N GLY A 617 -15.14 -3.94 12.82
CA GLY A 617 -15.99 -4.87 13.57
C GLY A 617 -16.10 -4.53 15.06
N GLY A 618 -15.13 -3.80 15.62
CA GLY A 618 -15.01 -3.53 17.06
C GLY A 618 -14.48 -4.70 17.88
N ALA A 619 -13.82 -5.67 17.23
CA ALA A 619 -13.15 -6.79 17.89
C ALA A 619 -11.79 -6.37 18.49
N LEU A 620 -11.17 -5.33 17.93
CA LEU A 620 -10.01 -4.63 18.49
C LEU A 620 -10.36 -3.17 18.77
N ALA A 621 -9.57 -2.52 19.62
CA ALA A 621 -9.67 -1.11 19.92
C ALA A 621 -8.28 -0.45 19.91
N VAL A 622 -8.20 0.76 19.35
CA VAL A 622 -7.00 1.60 19.43
C VAL A 622 -6.98 2.35 20.77
N HIS A 623 -5.78 2.67 21.25
CA HIS A 623 -5.58 3.52 22.43
C HIS A 623 -5.49 4.99 21.97
N PRO A 624 -6.22 5.94 22.59
CA PRO A 624 -6.08 7.36 22.27
C PRO A 624 -4.61 7.82 22.44
N PRO A 625 -3.97 8.35 21.39
CA PRO A 625 -2.57 8.76 21.45
C PRO A 625 -2.40 10.14 22.09
N GLY A 626 -1.19 10.43 22.59
CA GLY A 626 -0.79 11.81 22.89
C GLY A 626 -0.65 12.63 21.59
N VAL A 627 -1.41 13.73 21.47
CA VAL A 627 -1.53 14.52 20.21
C VAL A 627 -0.70 15.81 20.27
N HIS A 628 0.47 15.78 19.63
CA HIS A 628 1.42 16.89 19.62
C HIS A 628 1.20 17.88 18.45
N PRO A 629 1.55 19.16 18.60
CA PRO A 629 1.72 20.08 17.47
C PRO A 629 2.98 19.75 16.66
N TRP A 630 3.04 20.19 15.40
CA TRP A 630 4.15 19.95 14.47
C TRP A 630 5.54 20.26 15.04
N ASP A 631 5.66 21.37 15.78
CA ASP A 631 6.94 21.85 16.33
C ASP A 631 7.46 21.03 17.51
N GLU A 632 6.62 20.19 18.12
CA GLU A 632 7.03 19.27 19.19
C GLU A 632 7.54 17.92 18.68
N LEU A 633 7.47 17.62 17.38
CA LEU A 633 7.79 16.29 16.81
C LEU A 633 9.11 15.72 17.31
N ALA A 634 10.18 16.51 17.26
CA ALA A 634 11.51 16.09 17.71
C ALA A 634 11.59 15.91 19.24
N GLY A 635 10.86 16.73 20.01
CA GLY A 635 10.77 16.63 21.47
C GLY A 635 9.94 15.44 21.95
N ALA A 636 8.88 15.08 21.23
CA ALA A 636 8.06 13.91 21.49
C ALA A 636 8.84 12.61 21.22
N HIS A 637 9.57 12.51 20.10
CA HIS A 637 10.50 11.40 19.87
C HIS A 637 11.62 11.33 20.93
N GLN A 638 12.10 12.47 21.44
CA GLN A 638 13.05 12.48 22.55
C GLN A 638 12.43 11.88 23.84
N ALA A 639 11.16 12.18 24.14
CA ALA A 639 10.43 11.55 25.24
C ALA A 639 10.11 10.05 25.00
N MET A 640 10.10 9.60 23.73
CA MET A 640 10.12 8.17 23.39
C MET A 640 11.46 7.53 23.75
N HIS A 641 12.58 8.14 23.34
CA HIS A 641 13.92 7.61 23.62
C HIS A 641 14.17 7.50 25.13
N GLU A 642 13.81 8.54 25.87
CA GLU A 642 13.98 8.63 27.32
C GLU A 642 12.92 7.84 28.11
N ASN A 643 11.98 7.14 27.43
CA ASN A 643 10.89 6.37 28.06
C ASN A 643 10.06 7.20 29.07
N ARG A 644 9.83 8.48 28.77
CA ARG A 644 9.05 9.44 29.57
C ARG A 644 7.59 9.61 29.10
N HIS A 645 7.12 8.71 28.23
CA HIS A 645 5.77 8.72 27.65
C HIS A 645 4.93 7.51 28.13
N ALA A 646 3.64 7.51 27.80
CA ALA A 646 2.74 6.38 27.96
C ALA A 646 1.76 6.34 26.77
N GLY A 647 1.38 5.13 26.34
CA GLY A 647 0.58 4.93 25.12
C GLY A 647 1.35 5.20 23.83
N THR A 648 0.63 5.32 22.72
CA THR A 648 1.14 5.78 21.42
C THR A 648 1.12 7.31 21.35
N LEU A 649 1.87 7.89 20.42
CA LEU A 649 1.91 9.34 20.18
C LEU A 649 1.61 9.63 18.69
N THR A 650 1.06 10.80 18.40
CA THR A 650 0.83 11.32 17.04
C THR A 650 1.10 12.82 16.97
N VAL A 651 1.39 13.33 15.77
CA VAL A 651 1.63 14.75 15.51
C VAL A 651 0.67 15.29 14.45
N ARG A 652 0.15 16.50 14.68
CA ARG A 652 -0.64 17.25 13.70
C ARG A 652 0.26 17.78 12.58
N VAL A 653 -0.14 17.61 11.33
CA VAL A 653 0.60 18.04 10.13
C VAL A 653 -0.26 19.01 9.31
N GLY A 654 -1.16 18.49 8.48
CA GLY A 654 -2.20 19.23 7.76
C GLY A 654 -3.49 19.42 8.57
N ALA A 655 -3.43 19.27 9.90
CA ALA A 655 -4.59 19.33 10.79
C ALA A 655 -4.44 20.40 11.88
N THR A 656 -5.57 20.99 12.28
CA THR A 656 -5.70 21.82 13.50
C THR A 656 -6.35 21.02 14.62
N ALA A 657 -6.34 21.53 15.85
CA ALA A 657 -6.98 20.86 16.99
C ALA A 657 -8.51 20.65 16.81
N ALA A 658 -9.16 21.38 15.90
CA ALA A 658 -10.56 21.16 15.55
C ALA A 658 -10.82 19.77 14.90
N LEU A 659 -9.78 19.12 14.36
CA LEU A 659 -9.87 17.78 13.77
C LEU A 659 -9.57 16.64 14.77
N ASP A 660 -9.21 16.92 16.02
CA ASP A 660 -8.79 15.88 16.98
C ASP A 660 -9.92 14.90 17.33
N GLY A 661 -11.17 15.38 17.32
CA GLY A 661 -12.38 14.56 17.55
C GLY A 661 -13.05 14.04 16.28
N VAL A 662 -12.55 14.40 15.09
CA VAL A 662 -13.13 14.04 13.79
C VAL A 662 -12.85 12.57 13.45
N ARG A 663 -13.81 11.90 12.81
CA ARG A 663 -13.73 10.47 12.43
C ARG A 663 -13.99 10.19 10.95
N ALA A 664 -14.67 11.08 10.22
CA ALA A 664 -15.09 10.87 8.83
C ALA A 664 -14.58 11.96 7.88
N ALA A 665 -14.39 11.61 6.60
CA ALA A 665 -13.91 12.56 5.57
C ALA A 665 -14.80 13.80 5.45
N ARG A 666 -16.13 13.65 5.54
CA ARG A 666 -17.11 14.74 5.49
C ARG A 666 -16.81 15.83 6.52
N GLN A 667 -16.55 15.44 7.76
CA GLN A 667 -16.27 16.35 8.87
C GLN A 667 -14.97 17.14 8.67
N VAL A 668 -13.99 16.57 7.95
CA VAL A 668 -12.76 17.30 7.54
C VAL A 668 -13.12 18.42 6.56
N TYR A 669 -13.94 18.14 5.54
CA TYR A 669 -14.43 19.16 4.61
C TYR A 669 -15.31 20.21 5.31
N GLU A 670 -16.18 19.82 6.24
CA GLU A 670 -17.01 20.75 7.04
C GLU A 670 -16.13 21.68 7.89
N ALA A 671 -15.10 21.16 8.55
CA ALA A 671 -14.10 21.96 9.27
C ALA A 671 -13.23 22.85 8.35
N TRP A 672 -13.19 22.55 7.06
CA TRP A 672 -12.56 23.37 6.01
C TRP A 672 -13.55 24.32 5.30
N GLY A 673 -14.78 24.46 5.83
CA GLY A 673 -15.79 25.40 5.35
C GLY A 673 -16.59 24.92 4.14
N SER A 674 -16.48 23.66 3.74
CA SER A 674 -17.35 23.07 2.73
C SER A 674 -18.74 22.79 3.31
N ARG A 675 -19.78 23.00 2.51
CA ARG A 675 -21.18 22.72 2.87
C ARG A 675 -21.69 21.48 2.14
N PHE A 676 -22.72 20.84 2.68
CA PHE A 676 -23.28 19.61 2.13
C PHE A 676 -24.80 19.69 2.01
N VAL A 677 -25.34 19.10 0.95
CA VAL A 677 -26.79 18.94 0.71
C VAL A 677 -27.03 17.50 0.28
N ASP A 678 -27.74 16.74 1.11
CA ASP A 678 -27.90 15.30 0.95
C ASP A 678 -29.33 14.93 0.52
N GLY A 679 -29.44 14.35 -0.69
CA GLY A 679 -30.60 13.58 -1.13
C GLY A 679 -30.46 12.09 -0.75
N ARG A 680 -31.31 11.25 -1.35
CA ARG A 680 -31.24 9.78 -1.24
C ARG A 680 -30.34 9.15 -2.30
N ALA A 681 -30.30 9.75 -3.47
CA ALA A 681 -29.62 9.30 -4.69
C ALA A 681 -28.60 10.32 -5.21
N VAL A 682 -28.69 11.59 -4.79
CA VAL A 682 -27.73 12.65 -5.12
C VAL A 682 -27.17 13.27 -3.86
N ARG A 683 -25.86 13.51 -3.82
CA ARG A 683 -25.16 14.23 -2.74
C ARG A 683 -24.40 15.41 -3.34
N VAL A 684 -24.52 16.59 -2.72
CA VAL A 684 -23.82 17.80 -3.14
C VAL A 684 -22.83 18.23 -2.06
N ARG A 685 -21.59 18.53 -2.45
CA ARG A 685 -20.61 19.25 -1.62
C ARG A 685 -20.32 20.59 -2.27
N ILE A 686 -20.37 21.70 -1.53
CA ILE A 686 -20.07 23.05 -2.03
C ILE A 686 -18.78 23.51 -1.34
N ASP A 687 -17.71 23.68 -2.11
CA ASP A 687 -16.37 23.99 -1.64
C ASP A 687 -15.99 25.46 -1.92
N PRO A 688 -15.49 26.23 -0.94
CA PRO A 688 -14.92 27.55 -1.20
C PRO A 688 -13.57 27.43 -1.94
N VAL A 689 -13.38 28.23 -2.99
CA VAL A 689 -12.23 28.12 -3.92
C VAL A 689 -10.97 28.81 -3.40
N ARG A 690 -11.12 29.84 -2.53
CA ARG A 690 -10.01 30.53 -1.85
C ARG A 690 -10.46 30.90 -0.42
N PRO A 691 -9.61 30.74 0.62
CA PRO A 691 -9.95 31.17 1.98
C PRO A 691 -10.30 32.66 2.06
N GLY A 692 -11.34 33.02 2.82
CA GLY A 692 -11.77 34.41 3.00
C GLY A 692 -12.34 35.08 1.74
N ARG A 693 -12.72 34.29 0.73
CA ARG A 693 -13.27 34.75 -0.55
C ARG A 693 -14.58 34.02 -0.86
N PRO A 694 -15.53 34.65 -1.58
CA PRO A 694 -16.88 34.12 -1.73
C PRO A 694 -17.02 33.05 -2.82
N GLU A 695 -16.12 32.98 -3.80
CA GLU A 695 -16.28 32.10 -4.96
C GLU A 695 -16.24 30.61 -4.54
N CYS A 696 -17.24 29.83 -4.96
CA CYS A 696 -17.36 28.41 -4.64
C CYS A 696 -17.55 27.52 -5.88
N VAL A 697 -17.26 26.23 -5.71
CA VAL A 697 -17.48 25.16 -6.70
C VAL A 697 -18.29 24.06 -6.04
N ALA A 698 -19.27 23.50 -6.76
CA ALA A 698 -20.05 22.37 -6.27
C ALA A 698 -19.59 21.05 -6.90
N LEU A 699 -19.60 19.98 -6.12
CA LEU A 699 -19.47 18.59 -6.56
C LEU A 699 -20.79 17.86 -6.31
N VAL A 700 -21.48 17.52 -7.39
CA VAL A 700 -22.72 16.73 -7.42
C VAL A 700 -22.37 15.27 -7.73
N THR A 701 -22.70 14.36 -6.82
CA THR A 701 -22.45 12.92 -6.95
C THR A 701 -23.77 12.17 -7.00
N ILE A 702 -24.05 11.46 -8.09
CA ILE A 702 -25.17 10.51 -8.18
C ILE A 702 -24.66 9.17 -7.63
N ASP A 703 -25.25 8.66 -6.55
CA ASP A 703 -24.77 7.45 -5.87
C ASP A 703 -25.95 6.53 -5.51
N VAL A 704 -26.19 5.54 -6.38
CA VAL A 704 -27.29 4.57 -6.27
C VAL A 704 -26.70 3.16 -6.43
N PRO A 705 -26.13 2.56 -5.37
CA PRO A 705 -25.54 1.23 -5.45
C PRO A 705 -26.59 0.15 -5.78
N PRO A 706 -26.24 -0.92 -6.53
CA PRO A 706 -24.89 -1.26 -6.98
C PRO A 706 -24.46 -0.60 -8.31
N ALA A 707 -25.33 0.16 -8.98
CA ALA A 707 -25.02 0.85 -10.23
C ALA A 707 -25.95 2.04 -10.45
N ASN A 708 -25.37 3.25 -10.57
CA ASN A 708 -26.11 4.51 -10.66
C ASN A 708 -27.07 4.54 -11.86
N THR A 709 -28.37 4.73 -11.62
CA THR A 709 -29.41 4.87 -12.65
C THR A 709 -30.21 6.16 -12.49
N LEU A 710 -30.74 6.66 -13.62
CA LEU A 710 -31.72 7.73 -13.63
C LEU A 710 -33.13 7.15 -13.45
N SER A 711 -33.46 6.89 -12.19
CA SER A 711 -34.84 6.65 -11.74
C SER A 711 -35.57 7.98 -11.52
N GLY A 712 -36.90 7.96 -11.44
CA GLY A 712 -37.70 9.15 -11.11
C GLY A 712 -37.24 9.83 -9.80
N ALA A 713 -36.89 9.04 -8.78
CA ALA A 713 -36.35 9.55 -7.51
C ALA A 713 -34.95 10.17 -7.65
N THR A 714 -34.14 9.68 -8.60
CA THR A 714 -32.86 10.31 -8.95
C THR A 714 -33.07 11.65 -9.67
N LEU A 715 -34.11 11.76 -10.48
CA LEU A 715 -34.50 13.04 -11.11
C LEU A 715 -35.08 14.03 -10.10
N ASP A 716 -35.87 13.57 -9.11
CA ASP A 716 -36.34 14.39 -7.99
C ASP A 716 -35.16 15.01 -7.20
N ASP A 717 -34.14 14.20 -6.93
CA ASP A 717 -32.95 14.63 -6.21
C ASP A 717 -32.04 15.55 -7.04
N LEU A 718 -31.90 15.30 -8.35
CA LEU A 718 -31.17 16.19 -9.26
C LEU A 718 -31.88 17.54 -9.43
N GLU A 719 -33.21 17.57 -9.51
CA GLU A 719 -33.97 18.83 -9.55
C GLU A 719 -33.75 19.64 -8.27
N ARG A 720 -33.86 19.03 -7.08
CA ARG A 720 -33.58 19.71 -5.79
C ARG A 720 -32.13 20.16 -5.64
N ALA A 721 -31.18 19.38 -6.15
CA ALA A 721 -29.78 19.78 -6.19
C ALA A 721 -29.58 21.03 -7.06
N LEU A 722 -30.20 21.10 -8.24
CA LEU A 722 -30.17 22.30 -9.08
C LEU A 722 -30.91 23.47 -8.44
N ASP A 723 -32.08 23.27 -7.83
CA ASP A 723 -32.81 24.35 -7.13
C ASP A 723 -31.94 25.00 -6.05
N THR A 724 -31.13 24.20 -5.36
CA THR A 724 -30.21 24.68 -4.31
C THR A 724 -28.98 25.37 -4.91
N LEU A 725 -28.44 24.87 -6.02
CA LEU A 725 -27.25 25.43 -6.69
C LEU A 725 -27.55 26.68 -7.53
N GLU A 726 -28.74 26.77 -8.14
CA GLU A 726 -29.23 27.97 -8.82
C GLU A 726 -29.52 29.12 -7.82
N ALA A 727 -29.74 28.80 -6.54
CA ALA A 727 -29.87 29.75 -5.43
C ALA A 727 -28.55 30.07 -4.71
N GLU A 728 -27.43 29.41 -5.03
CA GLU A 728 -26.16 29.54 -4.33
C GLU A 728 -25.38 30.79 -4.79
N PRO A 729 -25.20 31.82 -3.94
CA PRO A 729 -24.46 33.02 -4.33
C PRO A 729 -22.97 32.68 -4.57
N HIS A 730 -22.40 33.25 -5.63
CA HIS A 730 -20.98 33.10 -6.02
C HIS A 730 -20.55 31.67 -6.41
N LEU A 731 -21.50 30.79 -6.75
CA LEU A 731 -21.20 29.50 -7.38
C LEU A 731 -20.63 29.72 -8.79
N GLY A 732 -19.34 29.39 -8.98
CA GLY A 732 -18.61 29.63 -10.23
C GLY A 732 -18.64 28.46 -11.22
N ALA A 733 -18.78 27.22 -10.74
CA ALA A 733 -18.88 26.01 -11.57
C ALA A 733 -19.43 24.82 -10.78
N VAL A 734 -19.94 23.80 -11.50
CA VAL A 734 -20.41 22.54 -10.92
C VAL A 734 -19.70 21.36 -11.58
N VAL A 735 -19.18 20.42 -10.80
CA VAL A 735 -18.73 19.10 -11.27
C VAL A 735 -19.82 18.08 -10.99
N LEU A 736 -20.21 17.32 -12.00
CA LEU A 736 -21.16 16.21 -11.91
C LEU A 736 -20.42 14.89 -12.07
N THR A 737 -20.61 13.93 -11.15
CA THR A 737 -19.96 12.61 -11.20
C THR A 737 -20.83 11.49 -10.62
N GLY A 738 -20.32 10.25 -10.68
CA GLY A 738 -20.95 9.06 -10.12
C GLY A 738 -20.26 8.54 -8.85
N GLY A 739 -21.07 8.03 -7.93
CA GLY A 739 -20.64 7.18 -6.81
C GLY A 739 -20.25 5.78 -7.28
N GLY A 740 -19.64 4.99 -6.39
CA GLY A 740 -19.14 3.65 -6.77
C GLY A 740 -18.06 3.70 -7.87
N SER A 741 -18.12 2.78 -8.83
CA SER A 741 -17.07 2.56 -9.86
C SER A 741 -17.46 2.98 -11.28
N LEU A 742 -18.56 3.72 -11.45
CA LEU A 742 -19.09 4.17 -12.74
C LEU A 742 -19.85 5.51 -12.61
N PHE A 743 -19.97 6.25 -13.71
CA PHE A 743 -20.74 7.49 -13.77
C PHE A 743 -22.25 7.22 -13.63
N VAL A 744 -22.92 6.81 -14.71
CA VAL A 744 -24.37 6.52 -14.74
C VAL A 744 -24.64 5.48 -15.84
N ALA A 745 -25.28 4.37 -15.47
CA ALA A 745 -25.49 3.20 -16.34
C ALA A 745 -26.71 3.31 -17.29
N GLY A 746 -27.56 4.33 -17.12
CA GLY A 746 -28.75 4.57 -17.95
C GLY A 746 -29.97 4.97 -17.13
N ALA A 747 -31.14 4.94 -17.76
CA ALA A 747 -32.43 5.00 -17.06
C ALA A 747 -32.68 3.73 -16.24
N ASP A 748 -33.56 3.77 -15.24
CA ASP A 748 -33.93 2.55 -14.52
C ASP A 748 -34.86 1.65 -15.38
N ILE A 749 -34.30 0.56 -15.91
CA ILE A 749 -35.01 -0.37 -16.79
C ILE A 749 -36.16 -1.10 -16.07
N ARG A 750 -36.11 -1.28 -14.74
CA ARG A 750 -37.23 -1.86 -13.99
C ARG A 750 -38.36 -0.85 -13.84
N GLN A 751 -38.05 0.42 -13.62
CA GLN A 751 -39.06 1.48 -13.61
C GLN A 751 -39.72 1.63 -14.98
N LEU A 752 -38.92 1.69 -16.06
CA LEU A 752 -39.45 1.73 -17.44
C LEU A 752 -40.36 0.54 -17.76
N ARG A 753 -40.03 -0.66 -17.26
CA ARG A 753 -40.82 -1.87 -17.47
C ARG A 753 -42.09 -1.96 -16.60
N ALA A 754 -42.18 -1.15 -15.54
CA ALA A 754 -43.28 -1.14 -14.58
C ALA A 754 -44.43 -0.18 -14.94
N PHE A 755 -44.17 0.85 -15.76
CA PHE A 755 -45.22 1.73 -16.26
C PHE A 755 -46.25 0.97 -17.11
N ALA A 756 -47.51 1.37 -17.00
CA ALA A 756 -48.61 0.74 -17.72
C ALA A 756 -48.84 1.43 -19.07
N ASP A 757 -48.76 2.76 -19.09
CA ASP A 757 -49.13 3.62 -20.22
C ASP A 757 -47.92 4.30 -20.90
N ALA A 758 -48.08 4.62 -22.20
CA ALA A 758 -47.07 5.31 -22.99
C ALA A 758 -46.84 6.77 -22.55
N GLY A 759 -47.89 7.44 -22.06
CA GLY A 759 -47.84 8.82 -21.58
C GLY A 759 -47.06 8.98 -20.28
N GLU A 760 -47.06 7.97 -19.40
CA GLU A 760 -46.19 7.95 -18.21
C GLU A 760 -44.70 7.97 -18.60
N ILE A 761 -44.34 7.19 -19.63
CA ILE A 761 -42.97 7.05 -20.11
C ILE A 761 -42.55 8.29 -20.93
N GLU A 762 -43.44 8.86 -21.74
CA GLU A 762 -43.23 10.16 -22.39
C GLU A 762 -43.01 11.26 -21.35
N ALA A 763 -43.84 11.31 -20.29
CA ALA A 763 -43.70 12.31 -19.24
C ALA A 763 -42.37 12.22 -18.49
N LEU A 764 -41.88 11.00 -18.24
CA LEU A 764 -40.54 10.75 -17.68
C LEU A 764 -39.42 11.23 -18.64
N ALA A 765 -39.51 10.88 -19.92
CA ALA A 765 -38.55 11.30 -20.94
C ALA A 765 -38.50 12.82 -21.09
N ALA A 766 -39.66 13.46 -21.26
CA ALA A 766 -39.78 14.91 -21.34
C ALA A 766 -39.32 15.61 -20.05
N ARG A 767 -39.46 14.98 -18.86
CA ARG A 767 -38.89 15.49 -17.60
C ARG A 767 -37.37 15.46 -17.64
N ALA A 768 -36.76 14.33 -17.99
CA ALA A 768 -35.31 14.21 -18.09
C ALA A 768 -34.72 15.20 -19.11
N GLN A 769 -35.34 15.35 -20.29
CA GLN A 769 -34.97 16.36 -21.29
C GLN A 769 -35.06 17.80 -20.74
N ARG A 770 -36.12 18.14 -19.97
CA ARG A 770 -36.24 19.48 -19.32
C ARG A 770 -35.14 19.70 -18.29
N LEU A 771 -34.86 18.71 -17.44
CA LEU A 771 -33.80 18.75 -16.44
C LEU A 771 -32.42 18.91 -17.08
N PHE A 772 -32.12 18.16 -18.14
CA PHE A 772 -30.88 18.28 -18.90
C PHE A 772 -30.78 19.66 -19.57
N GLY A 773 -31.93 20.23 -19.96
CA GLY A 773 -32.04 21.63 -20.36
C GLY A 773 -31.70 22.65 -19.27
N ARG A 774 -31.99 22.38 -17.98
CA ARG A 774 -31.52 23.22 -16.85
C ARG A 774 -30.01 23.09 -16.70
N VAL A 775 -29.48 21.85 -16.60
CA VAL A 775 -28.04 21.55 -16.53
C VAL A 775 -27.26 22.31 -17.61
N ALA A 776 -27.76 22.31 -18.84
CA ALA A 776 -27.16 22.95 -19.99
C ALA A 776 -27.25 24.49 -20.04
N ARG A 777 -28.13 25.10 -19.23
CA ARG A 777 -28.37 26.56 -19.16
C ARG A 777 -28.04 27.17 -17.80
N SER A 778 -27.52 26.38 -16.87
CA SER A 778 -27.07 26.83 -15.55
C SER A 778 -26.02 27.95 -15.69
N ALA A 779 -26.19 29.02 -14.91
CA ALA A 779 -25.24 30.14 -14.87
C ALA A 779 -23.86 29.69 -14.34
N ALA A 780 -23.84 28.75 -13.40
CA ALA A 780 -22.65 27.98 -13.04
C ALA A 780 -22.52 26.79 -14.01
N PRO A 781 -21.57 26.77 -14.95
CA PRO A 781 -21.47 25.74 -15.96
C PRO A 781 -21.19 24.36 -15.34
N VAL A 782 -21.95 23.35 -15.78
CA VAL A 782 -21.82 21.97 -15.31
C VAL A 782 -20.78 21.21 -16.13
N ILE A 783 -19.88 20.51 -15.44
CA ILE A 783 -18.76 19.75 -15.99
C ILE A 783 -18.98 18.28 -15.65
N ALA A 784 -19.09 17.41 -16.66
CA ALA A 784 -19.17 15.97 -16.41
C ALA A 784 -17.77 15.41 -16.13
N ALA A 785 -17.60 14.78 -14.97
CA ALA A 785 -16.45 13.96 -14.60
C ALA A 785 -16.83 12.48 -14.74
N VAL A 786 -16.65 11.96 -15.95
CA VAL A 786 -17.06 10.61 -16.35
C VAL A 786 -15.96 9.60 -16.05
N ASP A 787 -16.26 8.63 -15.20
CA ASP A 787 -15.43 7.45 -14.97
C ASP A 787 -16.25 6.17 -15.14
N GLY A 788 -15.61 5.06 -15.53
CA GLY A 788 -16.29 3.79 -15.83
C GLY A 788 -17.39 3.95 -16.90
N TYR A 789 -18.62 3.55 -16.60
CA TYR A 789 -19.72 3.57 -17.58
C TYR A 789 -20.54 4.86 -17.52
N ALA A 790 -20.67 5.54 -18.67
CA ALA A 790 -21.75 6.49 -18.94
C ALA A 790 -22.54 5.99 -20.16
N LEU A 791 -23.71 5.41 -19.93
CA LEU A 791 -24.51 4.72 -20.95
C LEU A 791 -25.94 5.25 -21.00
N GLY A 792 -26.54 5.31 -22.18
CA GLY A 792 -27.96 5.67 -22.35
C GLY A 792 -28.29 7.01 -21.73
N GLY A 793 -29.33 7.07 -20.90
CA GLY A 793 -29.67 8.23 -20.05
C GLY A 793 -28.48 8.86 -19.30
N GLY A 794 -27.48 8.06 -18.90
CA GLY A 794 -26.23 8.56 -18.30
C GLY A 794 -25.27 9.21 -19.30
N ASN A 795 -25.20 8.69 -20.52
CA ASN A 795 -24.49 9.34 -21.62
C ASN A 795 -25.25 10.59 -22.12
N GLU A 796 -26.58 10.58 -22.09
CA GLU A 796 -27.40 11.75 -22.41
C GLU A 796 -27.18 12.88 -21.39
N LEU A 797 -27.18 12.57 -20.09
CA LEU A 797 -26.86 13.52 -19.02
C LEU A 797 -25.45 14.13 -19.15
N GLN A 798 -24.41 13.33 -19.41
CA GLN A 798 -23.06 13.89 -19.60
C GLN A 798 -22.98 14.74 -20.89
N MET A 799 -23.61 14.32 -21.99
CA MET A 799 -23.65 15.12 -23.23
C MET A 799 -24.30 16.50 -23.02
N ALA A 800 -25.31 16.59 -22.15
CA ALA A 800 -26.00 17.84 -21.80
C ALA A 800 -25.17 18.82 -20.94
N CYS A 801 -24.06 18.40 -20.35
CA CYS A 801 -23.17 19.28 -19.59
C CYS A 801 -22.47 20.32 -20.49
N ALA A 802 -21.90 21.38 -19.91
CA ALA A 802 -21.18 22.42 -20.66
C ALA A 802 -19.74 22.00 -21.04
N TYR A 803 -19.12 21.10 -20.29
CA TYR A 803 -17.81 20.52 -20.58
C TYR A 803 -17.75 19.06 -20.11
N ARG A 804 -17.04 18.19 -20.83
CA ARG A 804 -17.09 16.73 -20.63
C ARG A 804 -15.69 16.14 -20.55
N ILE A 805 -15.31 15.69 -19.36
CA ILE A 805 -14.02 15.07 -19.04
C ILE A 805 -14.24 13.60 -18.76
N ALA A 806 -13.50 12.71 -19.43
CA ALA A 806 -13.60 11.26 -19.24
C ALA A 806 -12.27 10.66 -18.74
N SER A 807 -12.32 9.62 -17.91
CA SER A 807 -11.13 8.83 -17.57
C SER A 807 -10.73 7.92 -18.73
N ARG A 808 -9.46 7.48 -18.79
CA ARG A 808 -8.98 6.50 -19.78
C ARG A 808 -9.69 5.14 -19.72
N ARG A 809 -10.31 4.82 -18.58
CA ARG A 809 -11.09 3.58 -18.40
C ARG A 809 -12.59 3.77 -18.70
N ALA A 810 -13.00 4.96 -19.14
CA ALA A 810 -14.40 5.25 -19.40
C ALA A 810 -14.89 4.64 -20.73
N GLU A 811 -16.06 4.01 -20.67
CA GLU A 811 -16.76 3.44 -21.82
C GLU A 811 -18.15 4.07 -21.95
N LEU A 812 -18.41 4.73 -23.10
CA LEU A 812 -19.64 5.47 -23.34
C LEU A 812 -20.41 4.93 -24.56
N GLY A 813 -21.73 4.97 -24.54
CA GLY A 813 -22.58 4.35 -25.58
C GLY A 813 -24.07 4.59 -25.39
N GLN A 814 -24.86 4.26 -26.42
CA GLN A 814 -26.32 4.35 -26.43
C GLN A 814 -26.89 2.93 -26.65
N PRO A 815 -27.06 2.13 -25.58
CA PRO A 815 -27.42 0.71 -25.69
C PRO A 815 -28.91 0.45 -26.00
N GLU A 816 -29.74 1.49 -26.13
CA GLU A 816 -31.22 1.38 -26.15
C GLU A 816 -31.76 0.50 -27.29
N ILE A 817 -31.09 0.46 -28.44
CA ILE A 817 -31.47 -0.43 -29.55
C ILE A 817 -31.42 -1.91 -29.12
N ASN A 818 -30.59 -2.27 -28.14
CA ASN A 818 -30.52 -3.60 -27.55
C ASN A 818 -31.75 -3.94 -26.68
N LEU A 819 -32.42 -2.90 -26.14
CA LEU A 819 -33.69 -2.96 -25.41
C LEU A 819 -34.91 -2.87 -26.33
N HIS A 820 -34.70 -2.76 -27.66
CA HIS A 820 -35.75 -2.60 -28.68
C HIS A 820 -36.47 -1.23 -28.62
N VAL A 821 -35.79 -0.20 -28.11
CA VAL A 821 -36.29 1.19 -28.02
C VAL A 821 -35.22 2.18 -28.50
N ILE A 822 -35.53 3.47 -28.49
CA ILE A 822 -34.60 4.56 -28.84
C ILE A 822 -33.95 5.19 -27.60
N PRO A 823 -32.84 5.93 -27.72
CA PRO A 823 -32.41 6.92 -26.73
C PRO A 823 -33.49 7.99 -26.55
N GLY A 824 -33.88 8.26 -25.31
CA GLY A 824 -35.12 9.00 -24.98
C GLY A 824 -34.94 10.28 -24.17
N PHE A 825 -33.75 10.55 -23.63
CA PHE A 825 -33.49 11.77 -22.83
C PHE A 825 -32.63 12.79 -23.61
N GLY A 826 -32.75 12.82 -24.93
CA GLY A 826 -32.10 13.75 -25.86
C GLY A 826 -30.96 13.16 -26.70
N GLY A 827 -30.74 11.85 -26.66
CA GLY A 827 -29.63 11.17 -27.30
C GLY A 827 -29.63 11.24 -28.83
N THR A 828 -30.81 11.23 -29.47
CA THR A 828 -30.93 11.45 -30.92
C THR A 828 -30.60 12.89 -31.29
N GLN A 829 -30.79 13.83 -30.36
CA GLN A 829 -30.62 15.27 -30.61
C GLN A 829 -29.22 15.80 -30.31
N MET A 830 -28.60 15.28 -29.25
CA MET A 830 -27.32 15.78 -28.73
C MET A 830 -26.11 15.13 -29.40
N LEU A 831 -26.12 13.80 -29.58
CA LEU A 831 -24.96 13.06 -30.09
C LEU A 831 -24.56 13.46 -31.52
N PRO A 832 -25.48 13.59 -32.49
CA PRO A 832 -25.12 14.04 -33.84
C PRO A 832 -24.71 15.52 -33.89
N ARG A 833 -25.19 16.35 -32.96
CA ARG A 833 -24.78 17.76 -32.83
C ARG A 833 -23.37 17.92 -32.25
N LEU A 834 -22.96 17.05 -31.33
CA LEU A 834 -21.58 16.98 -30.85
C LEU A 834 -20.62 16.59 -31.98
N ALA A 835 -20.98 15.61 -32.80
CA ALA A 835 -20.25 15.27 -34.02
C ALA A 835 -20.20 16.44 -35.03
N ALA A 836 -21.31 17.16 -35.21
CA ALA A 836 -21.37 18.35 -36.06
C ALA A 836 -20.55 19.54 -35.50
N ARG A 837 -20.44 19.69 -34.18
CA ARG A 837 -19.51 20.64 -33.53
C ARG A 837 -18.06 20.21 -33.78
N ARG A 838 -17.73 18.92 -33.59
CA ARG A 838 -16.40 18.37 -33.86
C ARG A 838 -15.94 18.64 -35.29
N ALA A 839 -16.79 18.42 -36.29
CA ALA A 839 -16.51 18.76 -37.68
C ALA A 839 -16.25 20.26 -37.89
N ARG A 840 -17.02 21.13 -37.22
CA ARG A 840 -16.89 22.60 -37.30
C ARG A 840 -15.63 23.15 -36.61
N THR A 841 -15.20 22.57 -35.47
CA THR A 841 -14.19 23.21 -34.59
C THR A 841 -12.93 22.37 -34.31
N GLY A 842 -12.99 21.05 -34.48
CA GLY A 842 -11.90 20.12 -34.12
C GLY A 842 -11.31 19.34 -35.31
N GLY A 843 -11.77 19.65 -36.53
CA GLY A 843 -11.39 18.92 -37.75
C GLY A 843 -12.09 17.57 -37.90
N GLY A 844 -12.32 17.19 -39.15
CA GLY A 844 -13.02 15.96 -39.55
C GLY A 844 -14.12 16.24 -40.58
N HIS A 845 -14.45 15.25 -41.40
CA HIS A 845 -15.49 15.42 -42.41
C HIS A 845 -16.88 15.25 -41.81
N MET A 846 -17.74 16.28 -41.94
CA MET A 846 -19.09 16.35 -41.36
C MET A 846 -19.91 15.07 -41.58
N PHE A 847 -19.97 14.58 -42.82
CA PHE A 847 -20.73 13.37 -43.15
C PHE A 847 -20.18 12.14 -42.41
N SER A 848 -18.86 11.93 -42.42
CA SER A 848 -18.23 10.78 -41.75
C SER A 848 -18.47 10.80 -40.23
N LEU A 849 -18.33 11.95 -39.57
CA LEU A 849 -18.61 12.07 -38.14
C LEU A 849 -20.10 11.90 -37.81
N LEU A 850 -21.00 12.32 -38.71
CA LEU A 850 -22.44 12.06 -38.58
C LEU A 850 -22.75 10.56 -38.71
N ILE A 851 -22.17 9.85 -39.68
CA ILE A 851 -22.29 8.39 -39.80
C ILE A 851 -21.74 7.68 -38.55
N ASP A 852 -20.55 8.08 -38.05
CA ASP A 852 -19.95 7.51 -36.84
C ASP A 852 -20.84 7.69 -35.60
N ALA A 853 -21.56 8.81 -35.51
CA ALA A 853 -22.53 9.13 -34.45
C ALA A 853 -23.85 8.36 -34.58
N LEU A 854 -24.42 8.28 -35.79
CA LEU A 854 -25.60 7.45 -36.07
C LEU A 854 -25.31 5.97 -35.80
N ALA A 855 -24.11 5.51 -36.13
CA ALA A 855 -23.66 4.16 -35.82
C ALA A 855 -23.63 3.88 -34.30
N VAL A 856 -23.38 4.85 -33.42
CA VAL A 856 -23.50 4.63 -31.94
C VAL A 856 -24.96 4.39 -31.54
N LEU A 857 -25.90 5.13 -32.14
CA LEU A 857 -27.33 5.00 -31.85
C LEU A 857 -27.88 3.65 -32.34
N LEU A 858 -27.36 3.17 -33.47
CA LEU A 858 -27.82 1.96 -34.15
C LEU A 858 -27.04 0.69 -33.79
N ASP A 859 -25.76 0.75 -33.41
CA ASP A 859 -24.97 -0.47 -33.11
C ASP A 859 -25.13 -0.98 -31.66
N GLY A 860 -25.67 -0.15 -30.76
CA GLY A 860 -25.87 -0.47 -29.34
C GLY A 860 -24.58 -0.62 -28.53
N ARG A 861 -23.44 -0.19 -29.07
CA ARG A 861 -22.12 -0.44 -28.49
C ARG A 861 -21.61 0.70 -27.62
N ARG A 862 -20.79 0.27 -26.67
CA ARG A 862 -19.87 1.11 -25.90
C ARG A 862 -18.60 1.34 -26.73
N ARG A 863 -18.02 2.53 -26.64
CA ARG A 863 -16.73 2.90 -27.25
C ARG A 863 -15.91 3.68 -26.21
N SER A 864 -14.58 3.57 -26.26
CA SER A 864 -13.70 4.18 -25.24
C SER A 864 -13.72 5.71 -25.26
N ALA A 865 -13.23 6.31 -24.18
CA ALA A 865 -13.05 7.75 -24.02
C ALA A 865 -12.33 8.40 -25.22
N GLU A 866 -11.29 7.76 -25.78
CA GLU A 866 -10.52 8.28 -26.92
C GLU A 866 -11.34 8.32 -28.21
N ARG A 867 -12.13 7.27 -28.51
CA ARG A 867 -13.02 7.29 -29.70
C ARG A 867 -14.17 8.28 -29.52
N LYS A 868 -14.57 8.56 -28.27
CA LYS A 868 -15.59 9.56 -27.93
C LYS A 868 -15.04 10.99 -28.00
N LEU A 869 -13.78 11.21 -27.64
CA LEU A 869 -13.04 12.46 -27.87
C LEU A 869 -12.89 12.76 -29.38
N ALA A 870 -12.54 11.74 -30.17
CA ALA A 870 -12.46 11.85 -31.63
C ALA A 870 -13.81 12.24 -32.28
N LEU A 871 -14.92 11.78 -31.70
CA LEU A 871 -16.28 12.13 -32.12
C LEU A 871 -16.80 13.46 -31.50
N GLY A 872 -16.07 14.06 -30.55
CA GLY A 872 -16.49 15.26 -29.81
C GLY A 872 -17.59 15.05 -28.76
N VAL A 873 -17.84 13.80 -28.36
CA VAL A 873 -18.79 13.41 -27.28
C VAL A 873 -18.19 13.61 -25.89
N VAL A 874 -16.86 13.73 -25.85
CA VAL A 874 -16.01 14.08 -24.71
C VAL A 874 -15.14 15.24 -25.21
N ASP A 875 -14.94 16.28 -24.39
CA ASP A 875 -14.07 17.40 -24.74
C ASP A 875 -12.60 17.12 -24.34
N GLU A 876 -12.36 16.33 -23.29
CA GLU A 876 -11.02 15.99 -22.79
C GLU A 876 -10.95 14.58 -22.14
N VAL A 877 -9.83 13.86 -22.30
CA VAL A 877 -9.56 12.60 -21.59
C VAL A 877 -8.49 12.85 -20.52
N ALA A 878 -8.84 12.63 -19.25
CA ALA A 878 -7.99 12.90 -18.10
C ALA A 878 -6.72 12.01 -18.09
N PRO A 879 -5.55 12.53 -17.70
CA PRO A 879 -4.31 11.74 -17.66
C PRO A 879 -4.32 10.57 -16.65
N ALA A 880 -5.08 10.71 -15.55
CA ALA A 880 -5.27 9.69 -14.52
C ALA A 880 -6.71 9.71 -13.98
N ASP A 881 -6.99 10.52 -12.96
CA ASP A 881 -8.32 10.67 -12.37
C ASP A 881 -9.14 11.79 -13.06
N ALA A 882 -10.36 11.47 -13.49
CA ALA A 882 -11.29 12.42 -14.09
C ALA A 882 -11.95 13.36 -13.08
N LEU A 883 -12.14 12.92 -11.82
CA LEU A 883 -12.75 13.75 -10.77
C LEU A 883 -11.79 14.87 -10.33
N ALA A 884 -10.54 14.54 -10.00
CA ALA A 884 -9.50 15.53 -9.71
C ALA A 884 -9.34 16.53 -10.85
N HIS A 885 -9.27 16.06 -12.10
CA HIS A 885 -9.09 16.92 -13.26
C HIS A 885 -10.29 17.85 -13.49
N ALA A 886 -11.52 17.37 -13.31
CA ALA A 886 -12.73 18.18 -13.42
C ALA A 886 -12.84 19.23 -12.31
N LEU A 887 -12.44 18.92 -11.07
CA LEU A 887 -12.37 19.90 -9.98
C LEU A 887 -11.33 21.00 -10.28
N GLY A 888 -10.17 20.64 -10.83
CA GLY A 888 -9.16 21.61 -11.27
C GLY A 888 -9.61 22.49 -12.45
N VAL A 889 -10.45 21.97 -13.35
CA VAL A 889 -11.13 22.76 -14.39
C VAL A 889 -12.20 23.67 -13.78
N ALA A 890 -13.03 23.16 -12.86
CA ALA A 890 -14.07 23.93 -12.19
C ALA A 890 -13.50 25.11 -11.39
N ARG A 891 -12.39 24.90 -10.66
CA ARG A 891 -11.64 25.97 -9.99
C ARG A 891 -11.20 27.05 -10.98
N ARG A 892 -10.62 26.68 -12.13
CA ARG A 892 -10.18 27.67 -13.12
C ARG A 892 -11.36 28.45 -13.71
N ILE A 893 -12.51 27.82 -13.92
CA ILE A 893 -13.73 28.52 -14.37
C ILE A 893 -14.20 29.52 -13.31
N ALA A 894 -14.32 29.09 -12.05
CA ALA A 894 -14.75 29.94 -10.93
C ALA A 894 -13.81 31.14 -10.66
N LEU A 895 -12.58 31.12 -11.19
CA LEU A 895 -11.58 32.18 -11.05
C LEU A 895 -11.35 33.00 -12.34
N GLY A 896 -12.05 32.69 -13.44
CA GLY A 896 -11.80 33.32 -14.75
C GLY A 896 -10.49 32.89 -15.43
N GLU A 897 -9.84 31.84 -14.92
CA GLU A 897 -8.56 31.27 -15.37
C GLU A 897 -8.74 30.19 -16.47
N PHE A 898 -9.98 29.94 -16.95
CA PHE A 898 -10.30 28.92 -17.96
C PHE A 898 -10.61 29.53 -19.34
N THR A 899 -9.96 29.00 -20.37
CA THR A 899 -10.03 29.49 -21.76
C THR A 899 -10.74 28.55 -22.74
N GLY A 900 -11.27 27.42 -22.26
CA GLY A 900 -11.95 26.43 -23.09
C GLY A 900 -13.40 26.81 -23.44
N ALA A 901 -13.90 26.27 -24.55
CA ALA A 901 -15.25 26.57 -25.05
C ALA A 901 -16.34 25.76 -24.32
N LEU A 902 -16.94 26.36 -23.29
CA LEU A 902 -18.10 25.84 -22.57
C LEU A 902 -19.35 25.85 -23.47
N TRP A 903 -19.95 24.68 -23.72
CA TRP A 903 -21.12 24.54 -24.60
C TRP A 903 -21.84 23.20 -24.43
N SER A 904 -23.17 23.22 -24.58
CA SER A 904 -24.03 22.05 -24.58
C SER A 904 -24.89 21.98 -25.85
N PRO A 905 -25.02 20.81 -26.51
CA PRO A 905 -25.78 20.67 -27.76
C PRO A 905 -27.29 20.88 -27.59
N ILE A 906 -27.84 20.73 -26.38
CA ILE A 906 -29.29 20.87 -26.13
C ILE A 906 -29.74 22.35 -26.10
N THR A 907 -28.80 23.31 -26.18
CA THR A 907 -29.11 24.75 -26.30
C THR A 907 -28.98 25.28 -27.74
N GLU A 908 -28.57 24.46 -28.71
CA GLU A 908 -28.42 24.88 -30.11
C GLU A 908 -29.80 25.06 -30.78
N SER A 909 -30.25 26.31 -30.92
CA SER A 909 -31.53 26.66 -31.55
C SER A 909 -31.54 26.55 -33.08
N GLY A 910 -30.37 26.44 -33.70
CA GLY A 910 -30.20 26.39 -35.16
C GLY A 910 -30.67 25.08 -35.79
N THR A 911 -31.19 25.18 -37.01
CA THR A 911 -31.38 24.04 -37.91
C THR A 911 -30.10 23.72 -38.68
N LEU A 912 -29.99 22.47 -39.13
CA LEU A 912 -28.86 21.94 -39.89
C LEU A 912 -29.41 21.13 -41.08
N ALA A 913 -28.69 21.13 -42.20
CA ALA A 913 -29.00 20.24 -43.31
C ALA A 913 -28.72 18.78 -42.90
N PHE A 914 -29.69 17.89 -43.08
CA PHE A 914 -29.53 16.46 -42.84
C PHE A 914 -29.34 15.72 -44.18
N PRO A 915 -28.15 15.13 -44.45
CA PRO A 915 -27.87 14.46 -45.71
C PRO A 915 -28.56 13.09 -45.81
N ASN A 916 -28.51 12.47 -46.99
CA ASN A 916 -29.12 11.16 -47.26
C ASN A 916 -28.25 10.01 -46.72
N VAL A 917 -28.12 9.94 -45.38
CA VAL A 917 -27.34 8.93 -44.65
C VAL A 917 -27.80 7.50 -44.90
N GLU A 918 -29.05 7.31 -45.33
CA GLU A 918 -29.65 6.02 -45.71
C GLU A 918 -29.02 5.40 -46.97
N ARG A 919 -28.13 6.15 -47.66
CA ARG A 919 -27.31 5.67 -48.77
C ARG A 919 -25.90 5.25 -48.36
N ASP A 920 -25.52 5.45 -47.09
CA ASP A 920 -24.21 5.04 -46.59
C ASP A 920 -24.18 3.51 -46.34
N PRO A 921 -23.13 2.78 -46.78
CA PRO A 921 -23.04 1.33 -46.61
C PRO A 921 -23.12 0.85 -45.15
N GLU A 922 -22.59 1.61 -44.19
CA GLU A 922 -22.63 1.23 -42.77
C GLU A 922 -24.05 1.40 -42.21
N ILE A 923 -24.74 2.50 -42.54
CA ILE A 923 -26.14 2.71 -42.13
C ILE A 923 -27.05 1.65 -42.74
N GLN A 924 -26.90 1.34 -44.04
CA GLN A 924 -27.66 0.27 -44.70
C GLN A 924 -27.41 -1.09 -44.05
N ARG A 925 -26.16 -1.41 -43.70
CA ARG A 925 -25.79 -2.66 -43.03
C ARG A 925 -26.39 -2.76 -41.62
N LEU A 926 -26.40 -1.67 -40.86
CA LEU A 926 -27.00 -1.61 -39.52
C LEU A 926 -28.53 -1.74 -39.59
N LEU A 927 -29.19 -1.03 -40.51
CA LEU A 927 -30.63 -1.14 -40.75
C LEU A 927 -31.02 -2.56 -41.18
N ALA A 928 -30.28 -3.18 -42.10
CA ALA A 928 -30.55 -4.54 -42.57
C ALA A 928 -30.47 -5.58 -41.43
N HIS A 929 -29.52 -5.43 -40.49
CA HIS A 929 -29.49 -6.27 -39.29
C HIS A 929 -30.74 -6.10 -38.44
N HIS A 930 -31.20 -4.86 -38.24
CA HIS A 930 -32.41 -4.56 -37.46
C HIS A 930 -33.74 -4.89 -38.18
N VAL A 931 -33.70 -5.33 -39.44
CA VAL A 931 -34.83 -6.00 -40.11
C VAL A 931 -34.78 -7.52 -39.87
N ALA A 932 -33.58 -8.11 -39.74
CA ALA A 932 -33.39 -9.54 -39.50
C ALA A 932 -33.60 -9.97 -38.02
N VAL A 933 -33.46 -9.04 -37.07
CA VAL A 933 -33.95 -9.17 -35.68
C VAL A 933 -35.09 -8.16 -35.46
N PRO A 934 -36.04 -8.36 -34.52
CA PRO A 934 -37.21 -7.47 -34.38
C PRO A 934 -36.84 -6.12 -33.73
N ARG A 935 -36.15 -5.25 -34.48
CA ARG A 935 -35.64 -3.92 -34.06
C ARG A 935 -35.83 -2.83 -35.13
N ALA A 936 -36.60 -3.09 -36.18
CA ALA A 936 -36.72 -2.20 -37.34
C ALA A 936 -37.37 -0.86 -36.98
N ALA A 937 -38.40 -0.88 -36.13
CA ALA A 937 -39.11 0.33 -35.69
C ALA A 937 -38.20 1.32 -34.93
N PRO A 938 -37.50 0.96 -33.83
CA PRO A 938 -36.56 1.88 -33.18
C PRO A 938 -35.39 2.28 -34.08
N ALA A 939 -34.93 1.41 -34.99
CA ALA A 939 -33.85 1.73 -35.93
C ALA A 939 -34.24 2.81 -36.95
N SER A 940 -35.47 2.78 -37.49
CA SER A 940 -36.00 3.88 -38.34
C SER A 940 -36.22 5.14 -37.51
N ALA A 941 -36.91 5.02 -36.36
CA ALA A 941 -37.24 6.13 -35.49
C ALA A 941 -36.01 6.96 -35.10
N ILE A 942 -34.85 6.32 -34.84
CA ILE A 942 -33.57 7.01 -34.64
C ILE A 942 -33.24 7.95 -35.81
N LEU A 943 -33.28 7.48 -37.06
CA LEU A 943 -32.95 8.31 -38.22
C LEU A 943 -33.98 9.41 -38.44
N ASP A 944 -35.26 9.09 -38.31
CA ASP A 944 -36.37 10.02 -38.48
C ASP A 944 -36.34 11.16 -37.44
N LEU A 945 -36.00 10.85 -36.18
CA LEU A 945 -35.87 11.82 -35.10
C LEU A 945 -34.62 12.70 -35.21
N VAL A 946 -33.48 12.14 -35.65
CA VAL A 946 -32.28 12.95 -35.93
C VAL A 946 -32.56 13.90 -37.11
N ARG A 947 -33.19 13.40 -38.17
CA ARG A 947 -33.59 14.18 -39.37
C ARG A 947 -34.56 15.31 -39.00
N LEU A 948 -35.62 15.01 -38.25
CA LEU A 948 -36.58 15.99 -37.73
C LEU A 948 -35.86 17.03 -36.85
N GLY A 949 -35.04 16.57 -35.93
CA GLY A 949 -34.25 17.39 -35.02
C GLY A 949 -33.31 18.35 -35.74
N PHE A 950 -32.63 17.90 -36.79
CA PHE A 950 -31.75 18.74 -37.61
C PHE A 950 -32.56 19.77 -38.41
N THR A 951 -33.63 19.33 -39.09
CA THR A 951 -34.37 20.18 -40.03
C THR A 951 -35.38 21.12 -39.38
N GLN A 952 -35.89 20.82 -38.18
CA GLN A 952 -36.89 21.62 -37.45
C GLN A 952 -36.41 22.08 -36.06
N GLY A 953 -35.16 21.79 -35.68
CA GLY A 953 -34.51 22.27 -34.46
C GLY A 953 -34.65 21.33 -33.25
N VAL A 954 -33.77 21.52 -32.25
CA VAL A 954 -33.66 20.65 -31.06
C VAL A 954 -35.01 20.43 -30.37
N ALA A 955 -35.79 21.51 -30.14
CA ALA A 955 -37.05 21.42 -29.39
C ALA A 955 -38.10 20.53 -30.08
N ALA A 956 -38.21 20.59 -31.41
CA ALA A 956 -39.11 19.72 -32.18
C ALA A 956 -38.65 18.26 -32.14
N GLY A 957 -37.34 18.03 -32.27
CA GLY A 957 -36.73 16.70 -32.16
C GLY A 957 -36.92 16.06 -30.79
N LEU A 958 -36.64 16.79 -29.69
CA LEU A 958 -36.82 16.32 -28.31
C LEU A 958 -38.29 15.95 -28.02
N ALA A 959 -39.24 16.81 -28.40
CA ALA A 959 -40.66 16.56 -28.16
C ALA A 959 -41.17 15.33 -28.94
N ALA A 960 -40.63 15.07 -30.14
CA ALA A 960 -40.94 13.85 -30.88
C ALA A 960 -40.25 12.62 -30.30
N GLU A 961 -39.00 12.75 -29.84
CA GLU A 961 -38.22 11.69 -29.21
C GLU A 961 -38.91 11.19 -27.93
N ALA A 962 -39.44 12.07 -27.09
CA ALA A 962 -40.17 11.69 -25.88
C ALA A 962 -41.45 10.89 -26.19
N ARG A 963 -42.27 11.35 -27.16
CA ARG A 963 -43.46 10.62 -27.65
C ARG A 963 -43.11 9.24 -28.18
N GLU A 964 -42.12 9.18 -29.08
CA GLU A 964 -41.75 7.96 -29.77
C GLU A 964 -41.05 6.96 -28.84
N PHE A 965 -40.29 7.44 -27.85
CA PHE A 965 -39.76 6.63 -26.76
C PHE A 965 -40.89 6.02 -25.92
N GLY A 966 -41.87 6.83 -25.48
CA GLY A 966 -43.04 6.35 -24.76
C GLY A 966 -43.81 5.28 -25.54
N ARG A 967 -44.08 5.54 -26.83
CA ARG A 967 -44.75 4.61 -27.74
C ARG A 967 -43.98 3.29 -27.92
N LEU A 968 -42.65 3.35 -28.08
CA LEU A 968 -41.81 2.17 -28.30
C LEU A 968 -41.63 1.34 -27.02
N VAL A 969 -41.34 1.95 -25.87
CA VAL A 969 -41.23 1.23 -24.59
C VAL A 969 -42.55 0.54 -24.22
N ALA A 970 -43.68 1.20 -24.45
CA ALA A 970 -45.01 0.65 -24.14
C ALA A 970 -45.48 -0.45 -25.11
N SER A 971 -44.86 -0.59 -26.29
CA SER A 971 -45.20 -1.61 -27.29
C SER A 971 -44.80 -3.04 -26.87
N ASP A 972 -45.42 -4.06 -27.47
CA ASP A 972 -45.12 -5.46 -27.15
C ASP A 972 -43.65 -5.84 -27.42
N ASP A 973 -43.07 -5.38 -28.53
CA ASP A 973 -41.66 -5.57 -28.85
C ASP A 973 -40.73 -4.85 -27.86
N GLY A 974 -41.11 -3.64 -27.42
CA GLY A 974 -40.39 -2.89 -26.39
C GLY A 974 -40.43 -3.59 -25.03
N ARG A 975 -41.62 -3.94 -24.53
CA ARG A 975 -41.80 -4.70 -23.28
C ARG A 975 -41.01 -6.01 -23.31
N ALA A 976 -41.10 -6.77 -24.41
CA ALA A 976 -40.35 -8.01 -24.60
C ALA A 976 -38.83 -7.78 -24.82
N GLY A 977 -38.40 -6.60 -25.26
CA GLY A 977 -37.01 -6.19 -25.33
C GLY A 977 -36.42 -5.90 -23.94
N LEU A 978 -37.15 -5.14 -23.12
CA LEU A 978 -36.81 -4.89 -21.71
C LEU A 978 -36.78 -6.20 -20.90
N ASP A 979 -37.78 -7.08 -21.05
CA ASP A 979 -37.82 -8.38 -20.36
C ASP A 979 -36.64 -9.28 -20.75
N ARG A 980 -36.28 -9.33 -22.05
CA ARG A 980 -35.08 -10.04 -22.51
C ARG A 980 -33.80 -9.46 -21.93
N PHE A 981 -33.68 -8.13 -21.80
CA PHE A 981 -32.51 -7.50 -21.20
C PHE A 981 -32.38 -7.81 -19.70
N LEU A 982 -33.48 -7.69 -18.94
CA LEU A 982 -33.53 -8.05 -17.53
C LEU A 982 -33.20 -9.54 -17.30
N ALA A 983 -33.63 -10.41 -18.21
CA ALA A 983 -33.28 -11.84 -18.22
C ALA A 983 -31.86 -12.17 -18.76
N ARG A 984 -31.08 -11.16 -19.19
CA ARG A 984 -29.76 -11.31 -19.86
C ARG A 984 -29.79 -12.17 -21.14
N ARG A 985 -30.86 -12.04 -21.93
CA ARG A 985 -31.17 -12.77 -23.18
C ARG A 985 -31.51 -11.83 -24.35
N SER A 986 -30.91 -10.64 -24.41
CA SER A 986 -31.07 -9.70 -25.53
C SER A 986 -30.55 -10.31 -26.85
N TRP A 987 -31.16 -9.90 -27.97
CA TRP A 987 -30.76 -10.34 -29.30
C TRP A 987 -29.36 -9.80 -29.70
N PRO A 988 -28.58 -10.52 -30.52
CA PRO A 988 -27.27 -10.07 -30.98
C PRO A 988 -27.27 -8.65 -31.57
N LEU A 989 -26.23 -7.89 -31.25
CA LEU A 989 -25.93 -6.61 -31.89
C LEU A 989 -25.43 -6.85 -33.33
N PRO A 990 -25.54 -5.88 -34.26
CA PRO A 990 -24.97 -5.99 -35.60
C PRO A 990 -23.48 -6.33 -35.54
N LEU A 991 -22.96 -7.21 -36.40
CA LEU A 991 -21.51 -7.54 -36.43
C LEU A 991 -20.63 -6.28 -36.58
N ARG A 992 -19.37 -6.28 -36.15
CA ARG A 992 -18.48 -5.15 -36.45
C ARG A 992 -18.05 -5.18 -37.92
N HIS A 993 -17.48 -4.07 -38.38
CA HIS A 993 -16.83 -3.98 -39.69
C HIS A 993 -15.57 -4.87 -39.75
N ASP A 994 -14.89 -5.08 -38.62
CA ASP A 994 -13.64 -5.84 -38.50
C ASP A 994 -13.88 -7.35 -38.24
N ASP A 995 -15.14 -7.78 -38.03
CA ASP A 995 -15.52 -9.17 -37.77
C ASP A 995 -15.91 -9.93 -39.07
N ARG A 996 -15.22 -9.66 -40.20
CA ARG A 996 -15.55 -10.16 -41.55
C ARG A 996 -14.35 -10.73 -42.30
#